data_AF-A0AAD4MR52-F1
#
_entry.id   AF-A0AAD4MR52-F1
#
_cell.length_a   1.000
_cell.length_b   1.000
_cell.length_c   1.000
_cell.angle_alpha   90.00
_cell.angle_beta   90.00
_cell.angle_gamma   90.00
#
_symmetry.space_group_name_H-M   'P 1'
#
loop_
_entity.id
_entity.type
_entity.pdbx_description
1 polymer ?
#
loop_
_entity_poly.entity_id
_entity_poly.type
_entity_poly.pdbx_seq_one_letter_code
_entity_poly.pdbx_strand_id
1 'polypeptide(L)'
;MLIFIFSRIVTKKAYYRQGFYVLYCAVSLVDLYYVAITYALFRIGYLFGLFVDAYRGWDLGAKWVYGSTSYCAWFQVCAHTTIAFNRFTVFYFNQSHDKIWSGKWLVLIIITLFISPVFGMAYSFGAPVTYIFNADELVVVTYYDKKINQIGKTVGFCYYFPLTIIGFTLNICSLVRYRRYMGDNSVPSGQVKQDLRLLIHTIFMLMAQILRTIYYVISFIGVLLLPENVSSNLLGFMQANIFLFSDAYSLLGSVFLFILSGLWIATSIFFPSLYNIYMRPMLLSTQTFSGGDGRRLEIDTNSWLLSHAYAVLYYGVGAIAVGVVGWEMSRSQIGIIPTSLSTGKVETNGIDSCLREKDPWSPQIMKFVRPSEEGPHFPDTCKPKTEITQLVESSNGKLMQLSIRPEYINEYECRYRCSYPKNDWSYLAGNWTTLSPNVSIQPPCDVFEVEGKRKGNGTDLYRDLYHQIYREPTNITQKAKGFGVHILVLDSTSHSNFLRSAPKLTQLLLEEYGAIPFPHLNKIGLNSWPNGFAILMGKQSEDMPASPINNKTIKGDAGYEFDTICHVPLDNQTSSIVYQFRELGYKTMWAEDWAYHTFNYPDCTGFKKQPADHYFKPFTLRIDNLVRKDRGHHFLSYKEDHCVETYQVLLQNLQSFLHVYDDIDQKFSLTWMTNLNHNNFNAFHHADVPIYKTFRQLKPKLENSFLFVMSDHGIRFGAHRNTKIGAMEDNNPALFIALPKALRSNAKLKEIMFENARHLVSHHDVYATLLSIAKNGHEWDGSDWESEWPKSEQLGKLPNMHGSSLFHYPMKQPRDCASLRIPFDYCQCPGKYIDVTEEEDLKLRLALKSLEKLNADINARGFSDKCEKLELDKNVKIALMEFMDTNYLKKTANTSVRHFKIVFQATPGGGLFSIKIRKLVNGNVEFTADQFERLNKYGDQSKCAQQDAIVKPLCFCKSL
;
A
#
# COMPACT_ATOMS: atom_id res chain seq x y z
N MET A 1 3.43 -49.86 -10.07
CA MET A 1 3.34 -50.88 -9.00
C MET A 1 1.90 -51.21 -8.62
N LEU A 2 1.04 -50.24 -8.28
CA LEU A 2 -0.39 -50.46 -7.98
C LEU A 2 -1.15 -51.18 -9.11
N ILE A 3 -0.92 -50.80 -10.37
CA ILE A 3 -1.52 -51.44 -11.56
C ILE A 3 -1.18 -52.96 -11.64
N PHE A 4 0.04 -53.33 -11.23
CA PHE A 4 0.54 -54.71 -11.30
C PHE A 4 0.00 -55.59 -10.15
N ILE A 5 -0.17 -55.01 -8.97
CA ILE A 5 -0.83 -55.66 -7.83
C ILE A 5 -2.33 -55.83 -8.12
N PHE A 6 -2.93 -54.86 -8.81
CA PHE A 6 -4.35 -54.85 -9.15
C PHE A 6 -4.70 -55.90 -10.22
N SER A 7 -3.88 -56.07 -11.27
CA SER A 7 -4.17 -57.08 -12.30
C SER A 7 -4.23 -58.50 -11.73
N ARG A 8 -3.48 -58.78 -10.65
CA ARG A 8 -3.54 -60.07 -9.94
C ARG A 8 -4.79 -60.24 -9.07
N ILE A 9 -5.29 -59.18 -8.44
CA ILE A 9 -6.53 -59.22 -7.61
C ILE A 9 -7.78 -59.31 -8.51
N VAL A 10 -7.74 -58.67 -9.69
CA VAL A 10 -8.80 -58.53 -10.70
C VAL A 10 -8.94 -59.79 -11.57
N THR A 11 -8.74 -60.99 -11.02
CA THR A 11 -9.02 -62.26 -11.74
C THR A 11 -10.04 -63.16 -11.03
N LYS A 12 -10.56 -62.79 -9.86
CA LYS A 12 -11.57 -63.57 -9.10
C LYS A 12 -12.83 -62.76 -8.78
N LYS A 13 -13.98 -63.17 -9.34
CA LYS A 13 -15.30 -62.46 -9.34
C LYS A 13 -15.76 -61.87 -7.99
N ALA A 14 -15.45 -62.50 -6.86
CA ALA A 14 -15.91 -62.07 -5.54
C ALA A 14 -15.14 -60.85 -4.97
N TYR A 15 -13.92 -60.59 -5.44
CA TYR A 15 -13.03 -59.56 -4.85
C TYR A 15 -13.16 -58.18 -5.51
N TYR A 16 -13.88 -58.05 -6.62
CA TYR A 16 -14.01 -56.80 -7.38
C TYR A 16 -14.83 -55.73 -6.68
N ARG A 17 -15.97 -56.11 -6.09
CA ARG A 17 -16.83 -55.17 -5.36
C ARG A 17 -16.08 -54.55 -4.18
N GLN A 18 -15.39 -55.38 -3.41
CA GLN A 18 -14.59 -54.94 -2.27
C GLN A 18 -13.37 -54.12 -2.71
N GLY A 19 -12.67 -54.55 -3.78
CA GLY A 19 -11.55 -53.80 -4.34
C GLY A 19 -11.91 -52.41 -4.84
N PHE A 20 -13.10 -52.24 -5.46
CA PHE A 20 -13.59 -50.94 -5.91
C PHE A 20 -13.86 -49.98 -4.74
N TYR A 21 -14.57 -50.42 -3.69
CA TYR A 21 -14.85 -49.57 -2.53
C TYR A 21 -13.58 -49.23 -1.74
N VAL A 22 -12.65 -50.19 -1.61
CA VAL A 22 -11.34 -49.94 -0.98
C VAL A 22 -10.55 -48.90 -1.78
N LEU A 23 -10.52 -49.02 -3.12
CA LEU A 23 -9.85 -48.05 -3.98
C LEU A 23 -10.49 -46.65 -3.87
N TYR A 24 -11.82 -46.59 -3.87
CA TYR A 24 -12.57 -45.34 -3.74
C TYR A 24 -12.31 -44.65 -2.39
N CYS A 25 -12.28 -45.39 -1.28
CA CYS A 25 -11.90 -44.88 0.04
C CYS A 25 -10.43 -44.46 0.09
N ALA A 26 -9.52 -45.25 -0.51
CA ALA A 26 -8.10 -44.95 -0.53
C ALA A 26 -7.80 -43.66 -1.30
N VAL A 27 -8.43 -43.45 -2.46
CA VAL A 27 -8.29 -42.18 -3.22
C VAL A 27 -8.78 -41.00 -2.40
N SER A 28 -9.95 -41.12 -1.74
CA SER A 28 -10.50 -40.05 -0.90
C SER A 28 -9.63 -39.74 0.34
N LEU A 29 -8.97 -40.74 0.93
CA LEU A 29 -8.05 -40.55 2.05
C LEU A 29 -6.71 -39.93 1.63
N VAL A 30 -6.20 -40.30 0.45
CA VAL A 30 -5.00 -39.70 -0.13
C VAL A 30 -5.23 -38.20 -0.38
N ASP A 31 -6.41 -37.80 -0.85
CA ASP A 31 -6.75 -36.39 -1.07
C ASP A 31 -6.73 -35.57 0.22
N LEU A 32 -7.41 -36.05 1.27
CA LEU A 32 -7.42 -35.41 2.59
C LEU A 32 -6.02 -35.32 3.19
N TYR A 33 -5.22 -36.37 3.06
CA TYR A 33 -3.86 -36.41 3.58
C TYR A 33 -2.93 -35.47 2.81
N TYR A 34 -3.06 -35.39 1.48
CA TYR A 34 -2.26 -34.50 0.64
C TYR A 34 -2.56 -33.02 0.93
N VAL A 35 -3.84 -32.66 1.10
CA VAL A 35 -4.25 -31.30 1.51
C VAL A 35 -3.72 -30.96 2.91
N ALA A 36 -3.84 -31.89 3.87
CA ALA A 36 -3.36 -31.69 5.24
C ALA A 36 -1.84 -31.53 5.31
N ILE A 37 -1.07 -32.36 4.59
CA ILE A 37 0.39 -32.24 4.50
C ILE A 37 0.80 -30.94 3.83
N THR A 38 0.16 -30.56 2.72
CA THR A 38 0.49 -29.32 2.01
C THR A 38 0.24 -28.10 2.90
N TYR A 39 -0.85 -28.12 3.67
CA TYR A 39 -1.16 -27.08 4.65
C TYR A 39 -0.16 -27.06 5.82
N ALA A 40 0.25 -28.24 6.33
CA ALA A 40 1.23 -28.36 7.40
C ALA A 40 2.63 -27.91 6.97
N LEU A 41 3.10 -28.33 5.79
CA LEU A 41 4.37 -27.89 5.20
C LEU A 41 4.37 -26.37 4.93
N PHE A 42 3.22 -25.81 4.53
CA PHE A 42 3.06 -24.36 4.37
C PHE A 42 3.17 -23.61 5.71
N ARG A 43 2.49 -24.08 6.77
CA ARG A 43 2.61 -23.54 8.14
C ARG A 43 4.05 -23.58 8.65
N ILE A 44 4.75 -24.68 8.40
CA ILE A 44 6.16 -24.86 8.77
C ILE A 44 7.04 -23.87 8.00
N GLY A 45 6.91 -23.78 6.67
CA GLY A 45 7.71 -22.83 5.88
C GLY A 45 7.46 -21.36 6.23
N TYR A 46 6.23 -20.99 6.61
CA TYR A 46 5.91 -19.66 7.14
C TYR A 46 6.58 -19.41 8.51
N LEU A 47 6.52 -20.37 9.43
CA LEU A 47 7.15 -20.26 10.75
C LEU A 47 8.68 -20.17 10.67
N PHE A 48 9.28 -20.78 9.65
CA PHE A 48 10.73 -20.76 9.41
C PHE A 48 11.19 -19.66 8.43
N GLY A 49 10.30 -18.76 8.01
CA GLY A 49 10.66 -17.62 7.14
C GLY A 49 11.12 -18.01 5.72
N LEU A 50 10.81 -19.23 5.27
CA LEU A 50 11.16 -19.74 3.94
C LEU A 50 10.28 -19.11 2.82
N PHE A 51 9.22 -18.40 3.19
CA PHE A 51 8.34 -17.69 2.25
C PHE A 51 8.24 -16.20 2.63
N VAL A 52 8.57 -15.31 1.70
CA VAL A 52 8.65 -13.85 1.90
C VAL A 52 7.27 -13.19 2.07
N ASP A 53 6.21 -13.84 1.58
CA ASP A 53 4.81 -13.41 1.71
C ASP A 53 3.90 -14.61 1.97
N ALA A 54 3.06 -14.55 3.02
CA ALA A 54 2.03 -15.56 3.28
C ALA A 54 1.10 -15.76 2.08
N TYR A 55 0.83 -14.70 1.33
CA TYR A 55 -0.05 -14.69 0.17
C TYR A 55 0.55 -15.38 -1.08
N ARG A 56 1.86 -15.24 -1.32
CA ARG A 56 2.54 -15.84 -2.47
C ARG A 56 2.76 -17.34 -2.29
N GLY A 57 3.01 -17.78 -1.06
CA GLY A 57 3.04 -19.22 -0.73
C GLY A 57 1.65 -19.86 -0.82
N TRP A 58 0.58 -19.13 -0.50
CA TRP A 58 -0.80 -19.56 -0.74
C TRP A 58 -1.12 -19.71 -2.22
N ASP A 59 -0.71 -18.78 -3.08
CA ASP A 59 -1.01 -18.86 -4.53
C ASP A 59 -0.26 -20.02 -5.22
N LEU A 60 1.02 -20.26 -4.84
CA LEU A 60 1.80 -21.41 -5.31
C LEU A 60 1.24 -22.75 -4.80
N GLY A 61 0.93 -22.83 -3.50
CA GLY A 61 0.31 -24.00 -2.88
C GLY A 61 -1.08 -24.29 -3.45
N ALA A 62 -1.90 -23.25 -3.64
CA ALA A 62 -3.22 -23.37 -4.24
C ALA A 62 -3.11 -23.86 -5.69
N LYS A 63 -2.21 -23.30 -6.51
CA LYS A 63 -2.01 -23.75 -7.90
C LYS A 63 -1.53 -25.20 -8.01
N TRP A 64 -0.66 -25.65 -7.11
CA TRP A 64 -0.23 -27.05 -7.02
C TRP A 64 -1.36 -27.97 -6.57
N VAL A 65 -2.10 -27.58 -5.53
CA VAL A 65 -3.29 -28.28 -5.04
C VAL A 65 -4.34 -28.36 -6.14
N TYR A 66 -4.66 -27.28 -6.86
CA TYR A 66 -5.63 -27.27 -7.97
C TYR A 66 -5.24 -28.21 -9.12
N GLY A 67 -3.95 -28.28 -9.44
CA GLY A 67 -3.42 -29.24 -10.42
C GLY A 67 -3.66 -30.67 -9.97
N SER A 68 -3.22 -31.05 -8.76
CA SER A 68 -3.37 -32.41 -8.26
C SER A 68 -4.81 -32.81 -7.90
N THR A 69 -5.63 -31.90 -7.36
CA THR A 69 -6.99 -32.19 -6.88
C THR A 69 -7.99 -32.35 -8.00
N SER A 70 -7.77 -31.69 -9.14
CA SER A 70 -8.62 -31.87 -10.33
C SER A 70 -8.59 -33.31 -10.86
N TYR A 71 -7.48 -34.05 -10.72
CA TYR A 71 -7.38 -35.45 -11.15
C TYR A 71 -8.19 -36.43 -10.28
N CYS A 72 -8.08 -36.31 -8.95
CA CYS A 72 -8.83 -37.16 -8.03
C CYS A 72 -10.33 -36.85 -8.09
N ALA A 73 -10.65 -35.57 -8.35
CA ALA A 73 -12.01 -35.12 -8.59
C ALA A 73 -12.69 -35.87 -9.75
N TRP A 74 -11.95 -36.13 -10.83
CA TRP A 74 -12.45 -36.84 -12.02
C TRP A 74 -12.75 -38.30 -11.72
N PHE A 75 -11.84 -38.99 -11.02
CA PHE A 75 -12.02 -40.39 -10.65
C PHE A 75 -13.26 -40.59 -9.77
N GLN A 76 -13.46 -39.69 -8.79
CA GLN A 76 -14.60 -39.72 -7.89
C GLN A 76 -15.92 -39.46 -8.62
N VAL A 77 -16.01 -38.49 -9.55
CA VAL A 77 -17.25 -38.26 -10.33
C VAL A 77 -17.64 -39.49 -11.15
N CYS A 78 -16.67 -40.10 -11.84
CA CYS A 78 -16.93 -41.33 -12.60
C CYS A 78 -17.35 -42.48 -11.68
N ALA A 79 -16.72 -42.61 -10.51
CA ALA A 79 -17.10 -43.61 -9.52
C ALA A 79 -18.52 -43.38 -8.97
N HIS A 80 -18.88 -42.14 -8.65
CA HIS A 80 -20.21 -41.77 -8.16
C HIS A 80 -21.29 -42.07 -9.18
N THR A 81 -21.11 -41.65 -10.43
CA THR A 81 -22.08 -41.89 -11.51
C THR A 81 -22.22 -43.38 -11.78
N THR A 82 -21.12 -44.15 -11.71
CA THR A 82 -21.15 -45.62 -11.81
C THR A 82 -21.95 -46.26 -10.68
N ILE A 83 -21.75 -45.79 -9.44
CA ILE A 83 -22.50 -46.27 -8.26
C ILE A 83 -23.98 -45.90 -8.37
N ALA A 84 -24.30 -44.69 -8.82
CA ALA A 84 -25.66 -44.21 -9.03
C ALA A 84 -26.40 -45.04 -10.10
N PHE A 85 -25.73 -45.32 -11.22
CA PHE A 85 -26.25 -46.18 -12.28
C PHE A 85 -26.52 -47.60 -11.79
N ASN A 86 -25.57 -48.19 -11.06
CA ASN A 86 -25.73 -49.52 -10.46
C ASN A 86 -26.99 -49.58 -9.60
N ARG A 87 -27.18 -48.61 -8.70
CA ARG A 87 -28.35 -48.55 -7.81
C ARG A 87 -29.65 -48.40 -8.56
N PHE A 88 -29.68 -47.49 -9.53
CA PHE A 88 -30.85 -47.31 -10.37
C PHE A 88 -31.24 -48.61 -11.07
N THR A 89 -30.27 -49.34 -11.64
CA THR A 89 -30.55 -50.62 -12.31
C THR A 89 -31.08 -51.70 -11.37
N VAL A 90 -30.59 -51.78 -10.13
CA VAL A 90 -31.09 -52.73 -9.12
C VAL A 90 -32.54 -52.43 -8.77
N PHE A 91 -32.87 -51.16 -8.46
CA PHE A 91 -34.24 -50.76 -8.12
C PHE A 91 -35.19 -50.77 -9.33
N TYR A 92 -34.69 -50.57 -10.54
CA TYR A 92 -35.52 -50.51 -11.75
C TYR A 92 -35.82 -51.89 -12.32
N PHE A 93 -34.81 -52.78 -12.40
CA PHE A 93 -34.92 -54.09 -13.01
C PHE A 93 -35.07 -55.25 -12.02
N ASN A 94 -35.11 -54.97 -10.70
CA ASN A 94 -35.20 -55.96 -9.63
C ASN A 94 -34.13 -57.07 -9.74
N GLN A 95 -32.90 -56.68 -10.13
CA GLN A 95 -31.79 -57.60 -10.34
C GLN A 95 -30.89 -57.69 -9.11
N SER A 96 -30.28 -58.87 -8.88
CA SER A 96 -29.22 -59.03 -7.89
C SER A 96 -28.05 -58.09 -8.18
N HIS A 97 -27.54 -57.43 -7.12
CA HIS A 97 -26.36 -56.56 -7.14
C HIS A 97 -25.12 -57.20 -7.79
N ASP A 98 -25.04 -58.53 -7.84
CA ASP A 98 -23.87 -59.27 -8.33
C ASP A 98 -23.82 -59.41 -9.85
N LYS A 99 -24.96 -59.25 -10.56
CA LYS A 99 -25.01 -59.37 -12.04
C LYS A 99 -24.35 -58.20 -12.77
N ILE A 100 -24.14 -57.07 -12.11
CA ILE A 100 -23.56 -55.84 -12.70
C ILE A 100 -22.04 -55.97 -12.85
N TRP A 101 -21.37 -56.81 -12.05
CA TRP A 101 -19.95 -57.13 -12.23
C TRP A 101 -19.72 -58.19 -13.32
N SER A 102 -20.73 -58.44 -14.18
CA SER A 102 -20.60 -59.30 -15.34
C SER A 102 -19.85 -58.61 -16.49
N GLY A 103 -19.23 -59.41 -17.36
CA GLY A 103 -18.21 -58.96 -18.30
C GLY A 103 -18.59 -57.79 -19.22
N LYS A 104 -19.87 -57.65 -19.62
CA LYS A 104 -20.31 -56.56 -20.51
C LYS A 104 -20.33 -55.19 -19.82
N TRP A 105 -20.77 -55.13 -18.57
CA TRP A 105 -20.83 -53.89 -17.78
C TRP A 105 -19.47 -53.55 -17.17
N LEU A 106 -18.66 -54.57 -16.87
CA LEU A 106 -17.28 -54.41 -16.39
C LEU A 106 -16.40 -53.64 -17.41
N VAL A 107 -16.56 -53.93 -18.70
CA VAL A 107 -15.83 -53.21 -19.77
C VAL A 107 -16.18 -51.73 -19.78
N LEU A 108 -17.46 -51.38 -19.64
CA LEU A 108 -17.92 -49.99 -19.59
C LEU A 108 -17.35 -49.24 -18.36
N ILE A 109 -17.32 -49.92 -17.21
CA ILE A 109 -16.75 -49.40 -15.96
C ILE A 109 -15.24 -49.19 -16.10
N ILE A 110 -14.51 -50.14 -16.71
CA ILE A 110 -13.07 -50.02 -16.93
C ILE A 110 -12.75 -48.87 -17.91
N ILE A 111 -13.49 -48.73 -19.01
CA ILE A 111 -13.31 -47.63 -19.96
C ILE A 111 -13.51 -46.28 -19.27
N THR A 112 -14.57 -46.15 -18.47
CA THR A 112 -14.95 -44.89 -17.81
C THR A 112 -13.99 -44.54 -16.65
N LEU A 113 -13.51 -45.53 -15.89
CA LEU A 113 -12.65 -45.32 -14.72
C LEU A 113 -11.15 -45.27 -15.04
N PHE A 114 -10.70 -45.88 -16.14
CA PHE A 114 -9.26 -46.01 -16.42
C PHE A 114 -8.82 -45.37 -17.73
N ILE A 115 -9.57 -45.52 -18.82
CA ILE A 115 -9.13 -44.98 -20.12
C ILE A 115 -9.34 -43.47 -20.19
N SER A 116 -10.51 -42.99 -19.73
CA SER A 116 -10.84 -41.56 -19.74
C SER A 116 -9.85 -40.69 -18.93
N PRO A 117 -9.44 -41.08 -17.70
CA PRO A 117 -8.41 -40.34 -16.95
C PRO A 117 -7.01 -40.39 -17.57
N VAL A 118 -6.66 -41.49 -18.25
CA VAL A 118 -5.34 -41.63 -18.91
C VAL A 118 -5.20 -40.68 -20.09
N PHE A 119 -6.27 -40.46 -20.87
CA PHE A 119 -6.28 -39.41 -21.91
C PHE A 119 -6.17 -37.99 -21.33
N GLY A 120 -6.81 -37.74 -20.17
CA GLY A 120 -6.66 -36.48 -19.43
C GLY A 120 -5.23 -36.26 -18.88
N MET A 121 -4.58 -37.34 -18.41
CA MET A 121 -3.19 -37.30 -17.95
C MET A 121 -2.20 -37.03 -19.10
N ALA A 122 -2.34 -37.74 -20.24
CA ALA A 122 -1.44 -37.55 -21.39
C ALA A 122 -1.47 -36.10 -21.93
N TYR A 123 -2.60 -35.42 -21.81
CA TYR A 123 -2.74 -34.00 -22.20
C TYR A 123 -2.09 -33.03 -21.20
N SER A 124 -2.06 -33.38 -19.90
CA SER A 124 -1.55 -32.51 -18.84
C SER A 124 -0.03 -32.61 -18.65
N PHE A 125 0.56 -33.78 -18.88
CA PHE A 125 2.01 -34.01 -18.82
C PHE A 125 2.78 -33.44 -20.03
N GLY A 126 2.09 -33.10 -21.13
CA GLY A 126 2.69 -32.51 -22.33
C GLY A 126 2.82 -30.98 -22.31
N ALA A 127 2.40 -30.30 -21.24
CA ALA A 127 2.43 -28.84 -21.15
C ALA A 127 3.87 -28.36 -20.85
N PRO A 128 4.49 -27.53 -21.70
CA PRO A 128 5.81 -26.97 -21.42
C PRO A 128 5.73 -26.04 -20.21
N VAL A 129 6.55 -26.32 -19.20
CA VAL A 129 6.74 -25.46 -18.03
C VAL A 129 8.02 -24.67 -18.23
N THR A 130 7.93 -23.34 -18.29
CA THR A 130 9.11 -22.47 -18.39
C THR A 130 9.56 -22.06 -16.99
N TYR A 131 10.82 -22.35 -16.67
CA TYR A 131 11.47 -21.95 -15.43
C TYR A 131 12.32 -20.70 -15.70
N ILE A 132 12.07 -19.61 -14.97
CA ILE A 132 12.90 -18.41 -15.01
C ILE A 132 13.65 -18.32 -13.68
N PHE A 133 14.98 -18.36 -13.74
CA PHE A 133 15.85 -18.17 -12.59
C PHE A 133 16.27 -16.70 -12.53
N ASN A 134 16.09 -16.06 -11.38
CA ASN A 134 16.73 -14.77 -11.12
C ASN A 134 18.11 -15.01 -10.51
N ALA A 135 19.08 -14.14 -10.81
CA ALA A 135 20.50 -14.35 -10.50
C ALA A 135 20.82 -14.37 -8.99
N ASP A 136 19.90 -13.90 -8.14
CA ASP A 136 19.97 -14.02 -6.69
C ASP A 136 18.89 -15.01 -6.22
N GLU A 137 19.33 -16.14 -5.71
CA GLU A 137 18.63 -17.42 -5.66
C GLU A 137 17.26 -17.43 -4.93
N LEU A 138 16.44 -18.43 -5.32
CA LEU A 138 15.24 -18.98 -4.66
C LEU A 138 13.83 -18.49 -5.04
N VAL A 139 13.58 -18.12 -6.31
CA VAL A 139 12.20 -18.03 -6.83
C VAL A 139 12.02 -18.80 -8.12
N VAL A 140 11.21 -19.86 -8.07
CA VAL A 140 10.68 -20.57 -9.24
C VAL A 140 9.29 -20.01 -9.53
N VAL A 141 9.15 -19.20 -10.58
CA VAL A 141 7.83 -18.82 -11.10
C VAL A 141 7.47 -19.79 -12.23
N THR A 142 6.47 -20.63 -11.97
CA THR A 142 5.91 -21.58 -12.95
C THR A 142 4.85 -20.86 -13.79
N TYR A 143 5.11 -20.62 -15.08
CA TYR A 143 4.06 -20.24 -16.02
C TYR A 143 3.51 -21.49 -16.73
N TYR A 144 2.20 -21.70 -16.65
CA TYR A 144 1.50 -22.65 -17.50
C TYR A 144 1.09 -21.95 -18.81
N ASP A 145 1.31 -22.60 -19.95
CA ASP A 145 0.81 -22.11 -21.25
C ASP A 145 -0.70 -21.82 -21.15
N LYS A 146 -1.06 -20.56 -21.36
CA LYS A 146 -2.39 -19.97 -21.20
C LYS A 146 -3.44 -20.67 -22.07
N LYS A 147 -3.03 -21.19 -23.22
CA LYS A 147 -3.92 -21.86 -24.19
C LYS A 147 -4.25 -23.28 -23.75
N ILE A 148 -3.31 -23.99 -23.13
CA ILE A 148 -3.47 -25.37 -22.66
C ILE A 148 -4.39 -25.44 -21.42
N ASN A 149 -4.26 -24.48 -20.49
CA ASN A 149 -5.10 -24.37 -19.29
C ASN A 149 -6.60 -24.15 -19.64
N GLN A 150 -6.89 -23.29 -20.62
CA GLN A 150 -8.26 -23.09 -21.09
C GLN A 150 -8.82 -24.34 -21.78
N ILE A 151 -8.06 -24.99 -22.67
CA ILE A 151 -8.53 -26.21 -23.35
C ILE A 151 -8.80 -27.35 -22.35
N GLY A 152 -7.91 -27.57 -21.37
CA GLY A 152 -8.12 -28.58 -20.32
C GLY A 152 -9.37 -28.34 -19.49
N LYS A 153 -9.64 -27.07 -19.13
CA LYS A 153 -10.86 -26.68 -18.39
C LYS A 153 -12.13 -26.81 -19.23
N THR A 154 -12.07 -26.48 -20.51
CA THR A 154 -13.22 -26.63 -21.44
C THR A 154 -13.52 -28.10 -21.73
N VAL A 155 -12.50 -28.93 -21.99
CA VAL A 155 -12.66 -30.39 -22.18
C VAL A 155 -13.22 -31.03 -20.90
N GLY A 156 -12.70 -30.64 -19.74
CA GLY A 156 -13.20 -31.11 -18.44
C GLY A 156 -14.67 -30.75 -18.22
N PHE A 157 -15.06 -29.50 -18.48
CA PHE A 157 -16.46 -29.09 -18.36
C PHE A 157 -17.37 -29.88 -19.31
N CYS A 158 -17.04 -29.93 -20.60
CA CYS A 158 -17.88 -30.56 -21.62
C CYS A 158 -18.06 -32.08 -21.43
N TYR A 159 -17.08 -32.78 -20.86
CA TYR A 159 -17.16 -34.22 -20.63
C TYR A 159 -17.77 -34.58 -19.27
N TYR A 160 -17.40 -33.87 -18.20
CA TYR A 160 -17.76 -34.25 -16.84
C TYR A 160 -19.07 -33.63 -16.35
N PHE A 161 -19.43 -32.42 -16.81
CA PHE A 161 -20.70 -31.82 -16.45
C PHE A 161 -21.91 -32.71 -16.84
N PRO A 162 -21.97 -33.29 -18.05
CA PRO A 162 -23.02 -34.27 -18.39
C PRO A 162 -23.03 -35.49 -17.46
N LEU A 163 -21.86 -36.05 -17.12
CA LEU A 163 -21.76 -37.21 -16.22
C LEU A 163 -22.27 -36.89 -14.80
N THR A 164 -22.03 -35.67 -14.31
CA THR A 164 -22.53 -35.23 -13.00
C THR A 164 -24.06 -35.11 -12.99
N ILE A 165 -24.66 -34.60 -14.08
CA ILE A 165 -26.11 -34.50 -14.25
C ILE A 165 -26.74 -35.89 -14.36
N ILE A 166 -26.12 -36.80 -15.11
CA ILE A 166 -26.58 -38.20 -15.23
C ILE A 166 -26.56 -38.86 -13.85
N GLY A 167 -25.46 -38.76 -13.10
CA GLY A 167 -25.35 -39.31 -11.75
C GLY A 167 -26.38 -38.72 -10.78
N PHE A 168 -26.58 -37.41 -10.81
CA PHE A 168 -27.61 -36.71 -10.03
C PHE A 168 -29.01 -37.25 -10.35
N THR A 169 -29.34 -37.35 -11.64
CA THR A 169 -30.66 -37.81 -12.11
C THR A 169 -30.92 -39.26 -11.69
N LEU A 170 -29.93 -40.13 -11.85
CA LEU A 170 -30.03 -41.55 -11.46
C LEU A 170 -30.23 -41.70 -9.94
N ASN A 171 -29.54 -40.90 -9.12
CA ASN A 171 -29.72 -40.92 -7.67
C ASN A 171 -31.10 -40.41 -7.25
N ILE A 172 -31.61 -39.33 -7.85
CA ILE A 172 -32.97 -38.82 -7.60
C ILE A 172 -34.02 -39.86 -8.01
N CYS A 173 -33.90 -40.46 -9.20
CA CYS A 173 -34.79 -41.52 -9.65
C CYS A 173 -34.78 -42.74 -8.72
N SER A 174 -33.59 -43.10 -8.21
CA SER A 174 -33.44 -44.17 -7.22
C SER A 174 -34.14 -43.83 -5.90
N LEU A 175 -34.03 -42.59 -5.41
CA LEU A 175 -34.69 -42.11 -4.19
C LEU A 175 -36.22 -42.11 -4.31
N VAL A 176 -36.76 -41.63 -5.43
CA VAL A 176 -38.21 -41.63 -5.69
C VAL A 176 -38.77 -43.05 -5.73
N ARG A 177 -38.04 -43.99 -6.33
CA ARG A 177 -38.46 -45.38 -6.45
C ARG A 177 -38.34 -46.15 -5.14
N TYR A 178 -37.30 -45.87 -4.34
CA TYR A 178 -37.17 -46.39 -2.99
C TYR A 178 -38.37 -46.01 -2.11
N ARG A 179 -38.86 -44.75 -2.20
CA ARG A 179 -40.06 -44.31 -1.48
C ARG A 179 -41.31 -45.11 -1.86
N ARG A 180 -41.44 -45.55 -3.11
CA ARG A 180 -42.53 -46.44 -3.56
C ARG A 180 -42.33 -47.88 -3.07
N TYR A 181 -41.10 -48.39 -3.06
CA TYR A 181 -40.75 -49.73 -2.60
C TYR A 181 -40.98 -49.92 -1.08
N MET A 182 -40.70 -48.90 -0.27
CA MET A 182 -40.96 -48.91 1.18
C MET A 182 -42.44 -48.80 1.57
N GLY A 183 -43.31 -48.44 0.62
CA GLY A 183 -44.77 -48.43 0.82
C GLY A 183 -45.43 -49.78 0.54
N ASP A 184 -44.67 -50.78 0.09
CA ASP A 184 -45.15 -52.13 -0.21
C ASP A 184 -44.92 -53.05 0.99
N ASN A 185 -46.00 -53.50 1.63
CA ASN A 185 -45.98 -54.31 2.86
C ASN A 185 -45.47 -55.75 2.65
N SER A 186 -45.08 -56.14 1.43
CA SER A 186 -44.60 -57.48 1.09
C SER A 186 -43.09 -57.70 1.27
N VAL A 187 -42.32 -56.67 1.67
CA VAL A 187 -40.84 -56.73 1.73
C VAL A 187 -40.32 -57.22 3.10
N PRO A 188 -39.42 -58.23 3.16
CA PRO A 188 -38.86 -58.75 4.42
C PRO A 188 -38.03 -57.71 5.19
N SER A 189 -38.19 -57.65 6.52
CA SER A 189 -37.57 -56.65 7.40
C SER A 189 -36.02 -56.59 7.36
N GLY A 190 -35.36 -57.71 7.07
CA GLY A 190 -33.91 -57.76 6.88
C GLY A 190 -33.42 -57.05 5.62
N GLN A 191 -34.22 -57.11 4.54
CA GLN A 191 -33.95 -56.45 3.27
C GLN A 191 -34.18 -54.95 3.39
N VAL A 192 -35.26 -54.55 4.08
CA VAL A 192 -35.55 -53.15 4.45
C VAL A 192 -34.38 -52.47 5.18
N LYS A 193 -33.71 -53.16 6.11
CA LYS A 193 -32.53 -52.61 6.82
C LYS A 193 -31.30 -52.45 5.92
N GLN A 194 -31.06 -53.36 4.97
CA GLN A 194 -29.98 -53.19 3.99
C GLN A 194 -30.29 -52.03 3.05
N ASP A 195 -31.54 -51.93 2.60
CA ASP A 195 -31.97 -50.92 1.65
C ASP A 195 -32.00 -49.51 2.28
N LEU A 196 -32.28 -49.39 3.59
CA LEU A 196 -32.17 -48.14 4.34
C LEU A 196 -30.72 -47.64 4.48
N ARG A 197 -29.75 -48.55 4.64
CA ARG A 197 -28.31 -48.19 4.67
C ARG A 197 -27.86 -47.65 3.30
N LEU A 198 -28.32 -48.30 2.24
CA LEU A 198 -28.10 -47.88 0.85
C LEU A 198 -28.75 -46.52 0.56
N LEU A 199 -29.93 -46.25 1.13
CA LEU A 199 -30.60 -44.95 1.03
C LEU A 199 -29.75 -43.83 1.63
N ILE A 200 -29.31 -43.99 2.89
CA ILE A 200 -28.52 -42.99 3.60
C ILE A 200 -27.23 -42.68 2.83
N HIS A 201 -26.54 -43.72 2.35
CA HIS A 201 -25.37 -43.48 1.49
C HIS A 201 -25.75 -42.78 0.17
N THR A 202 -26.89 -43.11 -0.45
CA THR A 202 -27.36 -42.43 -1.67
C THR A 202 -27.55 -40.93 -1.43
N ILE A 203 -28.06 -40.55 -0.26
CA ILE A 203 -28.22 -39.14 0.13
C ILE A 203 -26.86 -38.45 0.25
N PHE A 204 -25.89 -39.06 0.93
CA PHE A 204 -24.53 -38.49 1.05
C PHE A 204 -23.84 -38.33 -0.30
N MET A 205 -23.94 -39.33 -1.17
CA MET A 205 -23.37 -39.27 -2.52
C MET A 205 -24.06 -38.23 -3.38
N LEU A 206 -25.38 -38.06 -3.25
CA LEU A 206 -26.13 -37.02 -3.93
C LEU A 206 -25.68 -35.62 -3.47
N MET A 207 -25.49 -35.41 -2.17
CA MET A 207 -24.98 -34.14 -1.64
C MET A 207 -23.56 -33.83 -2.15
N ALA A 208 -22.66 -34.81 -2.11
CA ALA A 208 -21.33 -34.67 -2.70
C ALA A 208 -21.40 -34.34 -4.20
N GLN A 209 -22.30 -34.99 -4.94
CA GLN A 209 -22.49 -34.74 -6.36
C GLN A 209 -22.99 -33.32 -6.64
N ILE A 210 -23.94 -32.81 -5.85
CA ILE A 210 -24.46 -31.43 -5.98
C ILE A 210 -23.33 -30.43 -5.77
N LEU A 211 -22.56 -30.57 -4.70
CA LEU A 211 -21.45 -29.67 -4.40
C LEU A 211 -20.40 -29.67 -5.52
N ARG A 212 -20.12 -30.83 -6.13
CA ARG A 212 -19.22 -30.90 -7.29
C ARG A 212 -19.79 -30.25 -8.53
N THR A 213 -21.06 -30.45 -8.82
CA THR A 213 -21.70 -29.78 -9.95
C THR A 213 -21.63 -28.26 -9.76
N ILE A 214 -21.89 -27.76 -8.55
CA ILE A 214 -21.74 -26.35 -8.20
C ILE A 214 -20.29 -25.89 -8.41
N TYR A 215 -19.30 -26.65 -7.92
CA TYR A 215 -17.88 -26.36 -8.13
C TYR A 215 -17.52 -26.20 -9.62
N TYR A 216 -17.95 -27.13 -10.48
CA TYR A 216 -17.63 -27.07 -11.91
C TYR A 216 -18.36 -25.93 -12.63
N VAL A 217 -19.61 -25.64 -12.26
CA VAL A 217 -20.37 -24.50 -12.80
C VAL A 217 -19.69 -23.18 -12.41
N ILE A 218 -19.32 -23.02 -11.15
CA ILE A 218 -18.59 -21.84 -10.66
C ILE A 218 -17.23 -21.72 -11.37
N SER A 219 -16.52 -22.84 -11.55
CA SER A 219 -15.22 -22.87 -12.23
C SER A 219 -15.32 -22.49 -13.70
N PHE A 220 -16.39 -22.91 -14.39
CA PHE A 220 -16.62 -22.57 -15.79
C PHE A 220 -17.09 -21.12 -15.96
N ILE A 221 -18.03 -20.66 -15.13
CA ILE A 221 -18.50 -19.27 -15.07
C ILE A 221 -17.32 -18.33 -14.80
N GLY A 222 -16.47 -18.67 -13.83
CA GLY A 222 -15.30 -17.87 -13.49
C GLY A 222 -14.26 -17.76 -14.62
N VAL A 223 -14.23 -18.72 -15.54
CA VAL A 223 -13.33 -18.71 -16.71
C VAL A 223 -13.90 -17.91 -17.88
N LEU A 224 -15.23 -17.90 -18.04
CA LEU A 224 -15.89 -17.22 -19.17
C LEU A 224 -16.32 -15.78 -18.87
N LEU A 225 -16.64 -15.45 -17.62
CA LEU A 225 -17.35 -14.23 -17.26
C LEU A 225 -16.56 -13.27 -16.36
N LEU A 226 -15.42 -13.69 -15.80
CA LEU A 226 -14.61 -12.85 -14.91
C LEU A 226 -13.30 -12.41 -15.60
N PRO A 227 -12.97 -11.10 -15.60
CA PRO A 227 -11.65 -10.62 -15.99
C PRO A 227 -10.55 -11.23 -15.11
N GLU A 228 -9.37 -11.52 -15.68
CA GLU A 228 -8.23 -12.20 -15.02
C GLU A 228 -7.80 -11.60 -13.68
N ASN A 229 -8.08 -10.31 -13.45
CA ASN A 229 -7.70 -9.60 -12.23
C ASN A 229 -8.68 -9.79 -11.06
N VAL A 230 -9.84 -10.43 -11.27
CA VAL A 230 -10.89 -10.59 -10.25
C VAL A 230 -10.96 -12.03 -9.71
N SER A 231 -10.33 -13.01 -10.37
CA SER A 231 -10.72 -14.41 -10.23
C SER A 231 -9.93 -15.29 -9.25
N SER A 232 -8.95 -14.80 -8.48
CA SER A 232 -8.12 -15.71 -7.67
C SER A 232 -8.62 -15.97 -6.25
N ASN A 233 -9.09 -14.96 -5.53
CA ASN A 233 -9.19 -15.10 -4.06
C ASN A 233 -10.54 -15.60 -3.58
N LEU A 234 -11.64 -14.88 -3.88
CA LEU A 234 -12.96 -15.29 -3.42
C LEU A 234 -13.44 -16.53 -4.18
N LEU A 235 -13.23 -16.55 -5.50
CA LEU A 235 -13.59 -17.69 -6.34
C LEU A 235 -12.74 -18.91 -5.98
N GLY A 236 -11.42 -18.74 -5.81
CA GLY A 236 -10.53 -19.82 -5.38
C GLY A 236 -10.88 -20.34 -3.99
N PHE A 237 -11.16 -19.44 -3.03
CA PHE A 237 -11.60 -19.82 -1.69
C PHE A 237 -12.96 -20.56 -1.71
N MET A 238 -13.95 -20.07 -2.46
CA MET A 238 -15.24 -20.76 -2.62
C MET A 238 -15.04 -22.13 -3.28
N GLN A 239 -14.22 -22.21 -4.32
CA GLN A 239 -13.86 -23.46 -4.99
C GLN A 239 -13.22 -24.46 -4.03
N ALA A 240 -12.23 -24.03 -3.24
CA ALA A 240 -11.53 -24.89 -2.27
C ALA A 240 -12.48 -25.39 -1.17
N ASN A 241 -13.35 -24.53 -0.63
CA ASN A 241 -14.31 -24.93 0.39
C ASN A 241 -15.39 -25.86 -0.15
N ILE A 242 -15.98 -25.56 -1.31
CA ILE A 242 -17.00 -26.44 -1.93
C ILE A 242 -16.40 -27.81 -2.25
N PHE A 243 -15.13 -27.84 -2.68
CA PHE A 243 -14.38 -29.07 -2.91
C PHE A 243 -14.19 -29.88 -1.62
N LEU A 244 -13.69 -29.25 -0.55
CA LEU A 244 -13.48 -29.89 0.77
C LEU A 244 -14.79 -30.42 1.37
N PHE A 245 -15.89 -29.66 1.28
CA PHE A 245 -17.19 -30.12 1.74
C PHE A 245 -17.67 -31.32 0.92
N SER A 246 -17.49 -31.32 -0.40
CA SER A 246 -17.83 -32.49 -1.21
C SER A 246 -17.06 -33.73 -0.77
N ASP A 247 -15.77 -33.62 -0.52
CA ASP A 247 -14.91 -34.76 -0.16
C ASP A 247 -15.27 -35.29 1.23
N ALA A 248 -15.59 -34.40 2.17
CA ALA A 248 -16.10 -34.75 3.47
C ALA A 248 -17.40 -35.57 3.36
N TYR A 249 -18.37 -35.14 2.53
CA TYR A 249 -19.61 -35.89 2.34
C TYR A 249 -19.40 -37.25 1.65
N SER A 250 -18.52 -37.32 0.65
CA SER A 250 -18.13 -38.58 0.00
C SER A 250 -17.46 -39.55 0.98
N LEU A 251 -16.57 -39.05 1.84
CA LEU A 251 -15.90 -39.85 2.86
C LEU A 251 -16.89 -40.31 3.93
N LEU A 252 -17.74 -39.43 4.44
CA LEU A 252 -18.76 -39.76 5.45
C LEU A 252 -19.72 -40.84 4.94
N GLY A 253 -20.18 -40.74 3.69
CA GLY A 253 -21.01 -41.78 3.06
C GLY A 253 -20.29 -43.14 3.01
N SER A 254 -19.02 -43.16 2.62
CA SER A 254 -18.21 -44.38 2.53
C SER A 254 -17.86 -44.98 3.88
N VAL A 255 -17.46 -44.15 4.84
CA VAL A 255 -17.15 -44.55 6.21
C VAL A 255 -18.40 -45.08 6.91
N PHE A 256 -19.57 -44.48 6.67
CA PHE A 256 -20.85 -44.99 7.20
C PHE A 256 -21.19 -46.39 6.66
N LEU A 257 -20.99 -46.64 5.36
CA LEU A 257 -21.11 -48.01 4.81
C LEU A 257 -20.06 -48.96 5.40
N PHE A 258 -18.83 -48.48 5.58
CA PHE A 258 -17.70 -49.28 6.07
C PHE A 258 -17.89 -49.73 7.52
N ILE A 259 -18.17 -48.79 8.45
CA ILE A 259 -18.39 -49.03 9.88
C ILE A 259 -19.56 -50.00 10.10
N LEU A 260 -20.63 -49.88 9.32
CA LEU A 260 -21.82 -50.73 9.44
C LEU A 260 -21.70 -52.09 8.72
N SER A 261 -20.68 -52.28 7.88
CA SER A 261 -20.42 -53.53 7.15
C SER A 261 -19.47 -54.49 7.85
N GLY A 262 -18.82 -54.08 8.95
CA GLY A 262 -18.09 -54.96 9.85
C GLY A 262 -16.95 -55.77 9.20
N LEU A 263 -16.26 -55.24 8.19
CA LEU A 263 -15.24 -55.99 7.43
C LEU A 263 -13.80 -55.63 7.82
N TRP A 264 -13.19 -56.57 8.55
CA TRP A 264 -11.88 -56.55 9.23
C TRP A 264 -10.67 -56.81 8.31
N ILE A 265 -10.71 -56.44 7.02
CA ILE A 265 -9.73 -56.90 6.02
C ILE A 265 -8.72 -55.81 5.60
N ALA A 266 -9.06 -54.52 5.72
CA ALA A 266 -8.17 -53.43 5.30
C ALA A 266 -7.00 -53.18 6.28
N THR A 267 -7.17 -53.50 7.57
CA THR A 267 -6.16 -53.34 8.61
C THR A 267 -4.99 -54.33 8.45
N SER A 268 -5.25 -55.52 7.93
CA SER A 268 -4.25 -56.61 7.91
C SER A 268 -3.30 -56.58 6.71
N ILE A 269 -3.66 -55.90 5.61
CA ILE A 269 -2.93 -56.00 4.33
C ILE A 269 -2.20 -54.70 3.97
N PHE A 270 -2.83 -53.53 4.15
CA PHE A 270 -2.28 -52.26 3.64
C PHE A 270 -1.42 -51.50 4.65
N PHE A 271 -1.74 -51.59 5.95
CA PHE A 271 -1.05 -50.82 6.99
C PHE A 271 0.40 -51.26 7.29
N PRO A 272 0.76 -52.56 7.29
CA PRO A 272 2.15 -52.97 7.53
C PRO A 272 3.12 -52.51 6.44
N SER A 273 2.62 -52.32 5.21
CA SER A 273 3.42 -51.91 4.05
C SER A 273 3.76 -50.41 4.08
N LEU A 274 2.83 -49.57 4.56
CA LEU A 274 3.05 -48.12 4.72
C LEU A 274 3.97 -47.80 5.92
N TYR A 275 3.88 -48.56 7.01
CA TYR A 275 4.76 -48.43 8.18
C TYR A 275 6.25 -48.64 7.82
N ASN A 276 6.55 -49.66 7.01
CA ASN A 276 7.93 -49.99 6.62
C ASN A 276 8.56 -48.99 5.62
N ILE A 277 7.75 -48.30 4.82
CA ILE A 277 8.26 -47.39 3.78
C ILE A 277 8.44 -45.96 4.32
N TYR A 278 7.52 -45.49 5.17
CA TYR A 278 7.47 -44.05 5.52
C TYR A 278 7.84 -43.72 6.97
N MET A 279 7.68 -44.63 7.93
CA MET A 279 7.84 -44.29 9.36
C MET A 279 9.10 -44.87 10.01
N ARG A 280 9.73 -45.89 9.41
CA ARG A 280 10.99 -46.48 9.92
C ARG A 280 12.24 -45.57 9.81
N PRO A 281 12.34 -44.59 8.87
CA PRO A 281 13.46 -43.65 8.85
C PRO A 281 13.35 -42.52 9.89
N MET A 282 12.18 -42.29 10.48
CA MET A 282 11.94 -41.19 11.44
C MET A 282 12.16 -41.57 12.92
N LEU A 283 12.46 -42.84 13.20
CA LEU A 283 12.66 -43.38 14.56
C LEU A 283 14.13 -43.70 14.91
N LEU A 284 15.10 -43.26 14.10
CA LEU A 284 16.53 -43.57 14.26
C LEU A 284 17.44 -42.35 14.48
N SER A 285 16.92 -41.23 15.00
CA SER A 285 17.78 -40.13 15.45
C SER A 285 17.27 -39.46 16.73
N THR A 286 17.34 -40.19 17.85
CA THR A 286 17.65 -39.65 19.19
C THR A 286 17.80 -40.83 20.15
N GLN A 287 19.01 -41.38 20.26
CA GLN A 287 19.45 -42.04 21.49
C GLN A 287 20.27 -41.03 22.28
N THR A 288 19.88 -40.77 23.53
CA THR A 288 20.71 -40.99 24.74
C THR A 288 19.89 -40.71 26.00
N PHE A 289 19.71 -41.77 26.81
CA PHE A 289 19.65 -41.89 28.30
C PHE A 289 18.81 -40.89 29.13
N SER A 290 18.05 -41.30 30.17
CA SER A 290 18.21 -42.43 31.11
C SER A 290 16.93 -42.70 31.91
N GLY A 291 16.71 -43.98 32.28
CA GLY A 291 16.22 -44.34 33.62
C GLY A 291 14.82 -44.95 33.72
N GLY A 292 14.77 -46.25 34.02
CA GLY A 292 13.90 -46.79 35.08
C GLY A 292 12.54 -47.38 34.68
N ASP A 293 12.47 -48.71 34.81
CA ASP A 293 11.31 -49.58 35.01
C ASP A 293 10.33 -49.86 33.86
N GLY A 294 10.43 -51.11 33.41
CA GLY A 294 9.52 -51.74 32.48
C GLY A 294 8.13 -51.96 33.07
N ARG A 295 7.12 -51.53 32.32
CA ARG A 295 5.84 -52.22 32.20
C ARG A 295 5.48 -52.30 30.72
N ARG A 296 5.27 -53.53 30.22
CA ARG A 296 4.65 -53.77 28.92
C ARG A 296 3.26 -53.14 28.92
N LEU A 297 3.02 -52.16 28.05
CA LEU A 297 1.69 -51.68 27.71
C LEU A 297 1.16 -52.56 26.57
N GLU A 298 0.28 -53.50 26.89
CA GLU A 298 -0.61 -54.11 25.91
C GLU A 298 -1.61 -53.04 25.46
N ILE A 299 -1.57 -52.66 24.18
CA ILE A 299 -2.52 -51.72 23.59
C ILE A 299 -3.73 -52.53 23.11
N ASP A 300 -4.85 -52.36 23.82
CA ASP A 300 -6.16 -52.88 23.44
C ASP A 300 -6.61 -52.24 22.10
N THR A 301 -6.67 -53.06 21.06
CA THR A 301 -7.01 -52.66 19.68
C THR A 301 -8.40 -52.05 19.54
N ASN A 302 -9.33 -52.32 20.48
CA ASN A 302 -10.67 -51.75 20.44
C ASN A 302 -10.68 -50.27 20.91
N SER A 303 -9.80 -49.91 21.85
CA SER A 303 -9.61 -48.52 22.26
C SER A 303 -8.98 -47.66 21.15
N TRP A 304 -8.17 -48.28 20.30
CA TRP A 304 -7.46 -47.62 19.19
C TRP A 304 -8.37 -47.29 18.00
N LEU A 305 -9.34 -48.18 17.71
CA LEU A 305 -10.39 -47.99 16.71
C LEU A 305 -11.39 -46.91 17.12
N LEU A 306 -11.80 -46.90 18.39
CA LEU A 306 -12.62 -45.81 18.93
C LEU A 306 -11.87 -44.48 18.91
N SER A 307 -10.57 -44.47 19.25
CA SER A 307 -9.74 -43.27 19.20
C SER A 307 -9.53 -42.73 17.77
N HIS A 308 -9.46 -43.60 16.75
CA HIS A 308 -9.39 -43.18 15.34
C HIS A 308 -10.73 -42.71 14.80
N ALA A 309 -11.84 -43.35 15.14
CA ALA A 309 -13.18 -42.86 14.79
C ALA A 309 -13.46 -41.53 15.48
N TYR A 310 -13.04 -41.37 16.75
CA TYR A 310 -13.05 -40.10 17.45
C TYR A 310 -12.16 -39.08 16.78
N ALA A 311 -10.92 -39.43 16.40
CA ALA A 311 -10.02 -38.52 15.69
C ALA A 311 -10.62 -38.05 14.35
N VAL A 312 -11.22 -38.95 13.56
CA VAL A 312 -11.88 -38.58 12.28
C VAL A 312 -13.09 -37.67 12.50
N LEU A 313 -13.90 -37.92 13.54
CA LEU A 313 -14.98 -37.02 13.95
C LEU A 313 -14.45 -35.69 14.50
N TYR A 314 -13.35 -35.72 15.26
CA TYR A 314 -12.72 -34.55 15.87
C TYR A 314 -12.00 -33.67 14.84
N TYR A 315 -11.44 -34.27 13.78
CA TYR A 315 -10.88 -33.56 12.62
C TYR A 315 -11.97 -33.08 11.66
N GLY A 316 -13.09 -33.81 11.52
CA GLY A 316 -14.24 -33.35 10.75
C GLY A 316 -14.97 -32.17 11.41
N VAL A 317 -15.20 -32.26 12.73
CA VAL A 317 -15.73 -31.15 13.55
C VAL A 317 -14.68 -30.04 13.69
N GLY A 318 -13.39 -30.39 13.76
CA GLY A 318 -12.27 -29.46 13.72
C GLY A 318 -12.19 -28.68 12.40
N ALA A 319 -12.48 -29.30 11.26
CA ALA A 319 -12.55 -28.61 9.97
C ALA A 319 -13.75 -27.65 9.88
N ILE A 320 -14.88 -28.01 10.50
CA ILE A 320 -16.05 -27.12 10.62
C ILE A 320 -15.75 -25.97 11.58
N ALA A 321 -15.10 -26.24 12.71
CA ALA A 321 -14.67 -25.23 13.68
C ALA A 321 -13.58 -24.32 13.10
N VAL A 322 -12.66 -24.82 12.29
CA VAL A 322 -11.67 -24.04 11.54
C VAL A 322 -12.34 -23.24 10.41
N GLY A 323 -13.43 -23.74 9.82
CA GLY A 323 -14.27 -22.97 8.89
C GLY A 323 -15.01 -21.81 9.57
N VAL A 324 -15.49 -22.01 10.80
CA VAL A 324 -16.20 -20.98 11.60
C VAL A 324 -15.24 -19.99 12.25
N VAL A 325 -14.10 -20.44 12.78
CA VAL A 325 -13.01 -19.60 13.29
C VAL A 325 -12.32 -18.90 12.13
N GLY A 326 -12.20 -19.53 10.95
CA GLY A 326 -11.77 -18.88 9.71
C GLY A 326 -12.75 -17.82 9.23
N TRP A 327 -14.06 -18.01 9.45
CA TRP A 327 -15.09 -17.01 9.17
C TRP A 327 -15.02 -15.81 10.15
N GLU A 328 -14.79 -16.02 11.45
CA GLU A 328 -14.59 -14.95 12.44
C GLU A 328 -13.21 -14.26 12.34
N MET A 329 -12.15 -15.00 12.03
CA MET A 329 -10.82 -14.44 11.76
C MET A 329 -10.78 -13.70 10.42
N SER A 330 -11.57 -14.12 9.42
CA SER A 330 -11.75 -13.34 8.19
C SER A 330 -12.46 -12.00 8.49
N ARG A 331 -13.45 -11.97 9.40
CA ARG A 331 -14.07 -10.70 9.81
C ARG A 331 -13.12 -9.75 10.56
N SER A 332 -12.14 -10.28 11.29
CA SER A 332 -11.21 -9.48 12.10
C SER A 332 -9.86 -9.18 11.42
N GLN A 333 -9.46 -9.94 10.39
CA GLN A 333 -8.26 -9.69 9.57
C GLN A 333 -8.55 -9.23 8.14
N ILE A 334 -9.80 -9.23 7.68
CA ILE A 334 -10.24 -8.42 6.53
C ILE A 334 -10.41 -6.98 7.03
N GLY A 335 -9.28 -6.36 7.37
CA GLY A 335 -9.11 -4.94 7.12
C GLY A 335 -9.29 -4.77 5.62
N ILE A 336 -10.45 -4.25 5.24
CA ILE A 336 -10.81 -3.93 3.86
C ILE A 336 -9.72 -3.00 3.31
N ILE A 337 -8.76 -3.55 2.57
CA ILE A 337 -8.22 -2.87 1.40
C ILE A 337 -9.29 -3.14 0.33
N PRO A 338 -10.13 -2.17 -0.04
CA PRO A 338 -11.15 -2.41 -1.04
C PRO A 338 -10.46 -2.58 -2.39
N THR A 339 -10.31 -3.82 -2.84
CA THR A 339 -10.09 -4.17 -4.24
C THR A 339 -11.39 -4.16 -5.05
N SER A 340 -12.49 -3.60 -4.52
CA SER A 340 -13.63 -3.18 -5.34
C SER A 340 -13.35 -1.81 -6.02
N LEU A 341 -12.31 -1.76 -6.83
CA LEU A 341 -12.14 -0.73 -7.85
C LEU A 341 -12.66 -1.33 -9.17
N SER A 342 -13.85 -0.89 -9.57
CA SER A 342 -14.65 -1.35 -10.73
C SER A 342 -15.22 -2.77 -10.56
N THR A 343 -16.53 -2.96 -10.51
CA THR A 343 -17.39 -3.06 -11.69
C THR A 343 -18.85 -2.68 -11.37
N GLY A 344 -19.09 -1.44 -10.97
CA GLY A 344 -20.39 -0.82 -11.22
C GLY A 344 -20.34 -0.20 -12.62
N LYS A 345 -21.15 -0.66 -13.58
CA LYS A 345 -21.51 0.15 -14.75
C LYS A 345 -22.37 1.33 -14.26
N VAL A 346 -21.70 2.30 -13.66
CA VAL A 346 -22.18 3.67 -13.58
C VAL A 346 -21.59 4.34 -14.82
N GLU A 347 -22.36 5.12 -15.56
CA GLU A 347 -21.82 5.98 -16.60
C GLU A 347 -20.78 6.91 -15.94
N THR A 348 -19.50 6.59 -16.13
CA THR A 348 -18.41 7.27 -15.43
C THR A 348 -18.16 8.60 -16.10
N ASN A 349 -18.29 9.69 -15.34
CA ASN A 349 -17.70 10.97 -15.71
C ASN A 349 -16.18 10.77 -15.95
N GLY A 350 -15.57 11.51 -16.88
CA GLY A 350 -14.17 11.30 -17.31
C GLY A 350 -13.08 11.40 -16.23
N ILE A 351 -13.42 11.90 -15.03
CA ILE A 351 -12.53 11.97 -13.87
C ILE A 351 -12.32 10.58 -13.26
N ASP A 352 -13.39 9.80 -13.08
CA ASP A 352 -13.32 8.49 -12.39
C ASP A 352 -12.52 7.46 -13.19
N SER A 353 -12.47 7.58 -14.53
CA SER A 353 -11.62 6.73 -15.37
C SER A 353 -10.14 7.12 -15.24
N CYS A 354 -9.83 8.42 -15.22
CA CYS A 354 -8.45 8.90 -15.06
C CYS A 354 -7.85 8.55 -13.69
N LEU A 355 -8.63 8.65 -12.61
CA LEU A 355 -8.16 8.30 -11.26
C LEU A 355 -7.77 6.81 -11.15
N ARG A 356 -8.33 5.95 -12.02
CA ARG A 356 -8.03 4.51 -12.10
C ARG A 356 -6.78 4.17 -12.94
N GLU A 357 -6.23 5.10 -13.72
CA GLU A 357 -5.11 4.87 -14.66
C GLU A 357 -3.70 4.98 -14.00
N LYS A 358 -3.56 4.77 -12.69
CA LYS A 358 -2.27 4.93 -12.00
C LYS A 358 -1.72 3.61 -11.52
N ASP A 359 -0.85 3.01 -12.33
CA ASP A 359 -0.05 1.84 -11.95
C ASP A 359 1.32 2.32 -11.40
N PRO A 360 1.58 2.19 -10.08
CA PRO A 360 2.87 2.52 -9.50
C PRO A 360 4.03 1.74 -10.12
N TRP A 361 3.78 0.60 -10.77
CA TRP A 361 4.81 -0.25 -11.38
C TRP A 361 4.83 -0.15 -12.91
N SER A 362 4.26 0.92 -13.47
CA SER A 362 4.22 1.13 -14.92
C SER A 362 5.61 0.99 -15.56
N PRO A 363 5.76 0.23 -16.66
CA PRO A 363 7.03 0.13 -17.39
C PRO A 363 7.61 1.47 -17.83
N GLN A 364 6.77 2.50 -17.99
CA GLN A 364 7.21 3.86 -18.31
C GLN A 364 8.09 4.46 -17.21
N ILE A 365 7.81 4.14 -15.94
CA ILE A 365 8.52 4.66 -14.78
C ILE A 365 9.58 3.71 -14.26
N MET A 366 9.34 2.39 -14.31
CA MET A 366 10.25 1.40 -13.73
C MET A 366 11.69 1.47 -14.29
N LYS A 367 11.87 1.93 -15.53
CA LYS A 367 13.21 2.16 -16.12
C LYS A 367 14.04 3.25 -15.43
N PHE A 368 13.43 4.09 -14.60
CA PHE A 368 14.09 5.14 -13.82
C PHE A 368 14.27 4.77 -12.34
N VAL A 369 13.64 3.68 -11.89
CA VAL A 369 13.73 3.19 -10.52
C VAL A 369 15.05 2.44 -10.38
N ARG A 370 15.95 2.96 -9.54
CA ARG A 370 17.31 2.45 -9.34
C ARG A 370 17.67 2.42 -7.85
N PRO A 371 17.10 1.48 -7.08
CA PRO A 371 17.28 1.45 -5.63
C PRO A 371 18.73 1.20 -5.20
N SER A 372 19.52 0.52 -6.04
CA SER A 372 20.92 0.17 -5.77
C SER A 372 21.92 1.27 -6.09
N GLU A 373 21.53 2.30 -6.83
CA GLU A 373 22.41 3.42 -7.21
C GLU A 373 22.44 4.53 -6.15
N GLU A 374 21.47 4.54 -5.23
CA GLU A 374 21.38 5.51 -4.14
C GLU A 374 21.62 4.80 -2.81
N GLY A 375 22.84 4.91 -2.30
CA GLY A 375 23.18 4.52 -0.93
C GLY A 375 22.99 5.68 0.05
N PRO A 376 23.07 5.43 1.37
CA PRO A 376 23.16 6.53 2.34
C PRO A 376 24.30 7.47 1.97
N HIS A 377 24.09 8.77 2.15
CA HIS A 377 25.11 9.76 1.81
C HIS A 377 26.43 9.52 2.55
N PHE A 378 26.34 8.94 3.75
CA PHE A 378 27.49 8.52 4.55
C PHE A 378 27.61 6.99 4.56
N PRO A 379 28.77 6.42 4.17
CA PRO A 379 29.00 4.99 4.24
C PRO A 379 29.10 4.53 5.70
N ASP A 380 28.85 3.24 5.96
CA ASP A 380 29.00 2.63 7.29
C ASP A 380 30.42 2.77 7.88
N THR A 381 31.41 3.10 7.04
CA THR A 381 32.80 3.36 7.44
C THR A 381 33.05 4.79 7.92
N CYS A 382 32.09 5.70 7.77
CA CYS A 382 32.19 7.07 8.26
C CYS A 382 32.31 7.06 9.78
N LYS A 383 33.33 7.76 10.31
CA LYS A 383 33.54 7.91 11.75
C LYS A 383 33.27 9.37 12.13
N PRO A 384 32.32 9.64 13.04
CA PRO A 384 32.12 10.99 13.55
C PRO A 384 33.42 11.56 14.10
N LYS A 385 33.60 12.87 13.94
CA LYS A 385 34.70 13.60 14.57
C LYS A 385 34.64 13.42 16.08
N THR A 386 35.81 13.48 16.70
CA THR A 386 35.93 13.41 18.14
C THR A 386 35.16 14.56 18.79
N GLU A 387 34.11 14.22 19.52
CA GLU A 387 33.32 15.18 20.28
C GLU A 387 34.06 15.53 21.58
N ILE A 388 34.40 16.81 21.78
CA ILE A 388 35.08 17.27 23.00
C ILE A 388 34.09 17.54 24.12
N THR A 389 32.88 17.96 23.75
CA THR A 389 31.76 18.08 24.67
C THR A 389 30.79 16.93 24.49
N GLN A 390 29.96 16.71 25.51
CA GLN A 390 28.88 15.74 25.48
C GLN A 390 27.60 16.37 26.00
N LEU A 391 26.49 15.95 25.41
CA LEU A 391 25.15 16.31 25.85
C LEU A 391 24.49 15.06 26.42
N VAL A 392 24.36 15.00 27.74
CA VAL A 392 23.86 13.81 28.45
C VAL A 392 22.51 14.15 29.06
N GLU A 393 21.58 13.21 29.01
CA GLU A 393 20.30 13.36 29.69
C GLU A 393 20.49 13.37 31.21
N SER A 394 19.88 14.33 31.90
CA SER A 394 19.94 14.42 33.36
C SER A 394 19.14 13.29 34.03
N SER A 395 19.36 13.09 35.34
CA SER A 395 18.72 12.02 36.12
C SER A 395 17.19 12.04 36.11
N ASN A 396 16.56 13.17 35.76
CA ASN A 396 15.10 13.28 35.64
C ASN A 396 14.55 12.84 34.26
N GLY A 397 15.42 12.49 33.30
CA GLY A 397 15.02 11.98 31.98
C GLY A 397 14.34 13.01 31.07
N LYS A 398 14.50 14.33 31.31
CA LYS A 398 13.85 15.38 30.48
C LYS A 398 14.74 16.55 30.12
N LEU A 399 15.77 16.83 30.91
CA LEU A 399 16.67 17.95 30.67
C LEU A 399 18.02 17.45 30.18
N MET A 400 18.58 18.11 29.17
CA MET A 400 19.92 17.79 28.68
C MET A 400 20.98 18.61 29.42
N GLN A 401 22.08 17.94 29.76
CA GLN A 401 23.22 18.48 30.47
C GLN A 401 24.45 18.50 29.56
N LEU A 402 24.95 19.69 29.28
CA LEU A 402 26.17 19.91 28.51
C LEU A 402 27.37 19.91 29.47
N SER A 403 28.41 19.15 29.11
CA SER A 403 29.69 19.10 29.84
C SER A 403 30.86 18.87 28.88
N ILE A 404 32.08 19.19 29.33
CA ILE A 404 33.31 18.75 28.67
C ILE A 404 33.53 17.29 29.01
N ARG A 405 33.84 16.45 28.01
CA ARG A 405 34.12 15.03 28.29
C ARG A 405 35.33 14.89 29.22
N PRO A 406 35.31 13.95 30.19
CA PRO A 406 36.35 13.82 31.20
C PRO A 406 37.78 13.77 30.64
N GLU A 407 37.97 13.09 29.52
CA GLU A 407 39.25 12.94 28.83
C GLU A 407 39.82 14.26 28.28
N TYR A 408 38.99 15.28 28.01
CA TYR A 408 39.40 16.55 27.43
C TYR A 408 39.34 17.75 28.39
N ILE A 409 38.89 17.55 29.63
CA ILE A 409 38.75 18.62 30.64
C ILE A 409 40.06 19.39 30.88
N ASN A 410 41.18 18.68 30.87
CA ASN A 410 42.49 19.27 31.08
C ASN A 410 43.10 19.84 29.80
N GLU A 411 42.59 19.48 28.62
CA GLU A 411 43.13 19.87 27.32
C GLU A 411 42.43 21.07 26.71
N TYR A 412 41.14 21.29 26.99
CA TYR A 412 40.34 22.33 26.33
C TYR A 412 39.69 23.29 27.32
N GLU A 413 39.58 24.55 26.90
CA GLU A 413 38.71 25.56 27.49
C GLU A 413 37.51 25.76 26.57
N CYS A 414 36.34 25.34 27.04
CA CYS A 414 35.13 25.38 26.24
C CYS A 414 34.17 26.47 26.72
N ARG A 415 33.39 27.01 25.79
CA ARG A 415 32.29 27.95 26.02
C ARG A 415 31.12 27.60 25.12
N TYR A 416 29.92 27.96 25.54
CA TYR A 416 28.70 27.76 24.75
C TYR A 416 27.88 29.04 24.67
N ARG A 417 26.98 29.14 23.69
CA ARG A 417 25.94 30.17 23.63
C ARG A 417 24.68 29.68 22.94
N CYS A 418 23.53 30.19 23.38
CA CYS A 418 22.24 29.90 22.78
C CYS A 418 22.01 30.66 21.46
N SER A 419 21.24 30.05 20.56
CA SER A 419 20.77 30.64 19.31
C SER A 419 19.24 30.69 19.31
N TYR A 420 18.68 31.88 19.42
CA TYR A 420 17.23 32.10 19.53
C TYR A 420 16.62 32.47 18.17
N PRO A 421 15.41 31.99 17.83
CA PRO A 421 14.70 32.42 16.64
C PRO A 421 14.52 33.94 16.61
N LYS A 422 14.86 34.57 15.47
CA LYS A 422 14.58 36.00 15.22
C LYS A 422 13.54 36.17 14.14
N ASN A 423 13.77 35.55 12.98
CA ASN A 423 12.87 35.49 11.83
C ASN A 423 13.39 34.40 10.87
N ASP A 424 12.73 34.21 9.73
CA ASP A 424 13.10 33.13 8.80
C ASP A 424 14.42 33.38 8.03
N TRP A 425 15.11 34.50 8.27
CA TRP A 425 16.38 34.83 7.62
C TRP A 425 17.54 34.97 8.60
N SER A 426 17.27 34.96 9.91
CA SER A 426 18.28 35.22 10.93
C SER A 426 17.87 34.70 12.31
N TYR A 427 18.86 34.52 13.18
CA TYR A 427 18.69 34.17 14.58
C TYR A 427 19.44 35.17 15.47
N LEU A 428 19.11 35.23 16.76
CA LEU A 428 19.81 36.02 17.77
C LEU A 428 20.78 35.10 18.52
N ALA A 429 22.07 35.40 18.45
CA ALA A 429 23.08 34.71 19.26
C ALA A 429 23.14 35.34 20.65
N GLY A 430 23.04 34.51 21.70
CA GLY A 430 23.25 34.92 23.08
C GLY A 430 24.72 35.18 23.41
N ASN A 431 24.98 35.54 24.67
CA ASN A 431 26.34 35.73 25.17
C ASN A 431 27.04 34.37 25.37
N TRP A 432 28.35 34.36 25.11
CA TRP A 432 29.20 33.22 25.42
C TRP A 432 29.29 33.02 26.94
N THR A 433 29.11 31.77 27.37
CA THR A 433 29.23 31.34 28.75
C THR A 433 30.27 30.22 28.83
N THR A 434 31.23 30.35 29.75
CA THR A 434 32.32 29.37 29.92
C THR A 434 31.80 28.07 30.54
N LEU A 435 32.21 26.94 29.99
CA LEU A 435 31.99 25.61 30.57
C LEU A 435 33.09 25.34 31.59
N SER A 436 32.71 25.24 32.86
CA SER A 436 33.67 24.93 33.92
C SER A 436 34.07 23.44 33.91
N PRO A 437 35.33 23.10 34.18
CA PRO A 437 35.76 21.72 34.39
C PRO A 437 34.86 20.97 35.39
N ASN A 438 34.46 19.74 35.05
CA ASN A 438 33.62 18.87 35.88
C ASN A 438 32.23 19.43 36.24
N VAL A 439 31.77 20.48 35.56
CA VAL A 439 30.43 21.04 35.77
C VAL A 439 29.56 20.75 34.56
N SER A 440 28.45 20.08 34.82
CA SER A 440 27.35 19.93 33.86
C SER A 440 26.40 21.11 33.99
N ILE A 441 26.04 21.69 32.85
CA ILE A 441 25.10 22.82 32.80
C ILE A 441 23.90 22.48 31.91
N GLN A 442 22.80 23.21 32.08
CA GLN A 442 21.61 23.06 31.23
C GLN A 442 21.48 24.28 30.31
N PRO A 443 21.78 24.16 29.00
CA PRO A 443 21.55 25.24 28.06
C PRO A 443 20.05 25.60 27.99
N PRO A 444 19.67 26.87 28.24
CA PRO A 444 18.26 27.28 28.33
C PRO A 444 17.67 27.63 26.95
N CYS A 445 17.84 26.73 25.98
CA CYS A 445 17.43 26.95 24.58
C CYS A 445 17.45 25.64 23.78
N ASP A 446 16.66 25.60 22.71
CA ASP A 446 16.60 24.46 21.78
C ASP A 446 17.89 24.30 20.97
N VAL A 447 18.53 25.41 20.57
CA VAL A 447 19.72 25.38 19.71
C VAL A 447 20.84 26.16 20.38
N PHE A 448 22.01 25.55 20.49
CA PHE A 448 23.20 26.19 21.03
C PHE A 448 24.46 25.68 20.35
N GLU A 449 25.47 26.53 20.35
CA GLU A 449 26.78 26.20 19.80
C GLU A 449 27.83 26.20 20.88
N VAL A 450 28.84 25.35 20.68
CA VAL A 450 29.99 25.19 21.56
C VAL A 450 31.26 25.54 20.79
N GLU A 451 32.19 26.21 21.47
CA GLU A 451 33.55 26.45 21.00
C GLU A 451 34.54 26.03 22.09
N GLY A 452 35.52 25.20 21.73
CA GLY A 452 36.61 24.76 22.59
C GLY A 452 37.96 25.17 22.04
N LYS A 453 38.80 25.80 22.85
CA LYS A 453 40.19 26.13 22.50
C LYS A 453 41.14 25.22 23.27
N ARG A 454 42.11 24.63 22.59
CA ARG A 454 43.11 23.81 23.26
C ARG A 454 44.03 24.69 24.11
N LYS A 455 44.29 24.26 25.35
CA LYS A 455 45.21 24.95 26.27
C LYS A 455 46.63 24.87 25.73
N GLY A 456 47.37 25.98 25.80
CA GLY A 456 48.76 26.06 25.35
C GLY A 456 48.96 26.22 23.83
N ASN A 457 48.00 25.80 22.99
CA ASN A 457 48.02 26.04 21.54
C ASN A 457 46.67 26.57 21.04
N GLY A 458 46.54 27.90 20.97
CA GLY A 458 45.28 28.57 20.65
C GLY A 458 44.77 28.44 19.21
N THR A 459 45.47 27.69 18.35
CA THR A 459 45.05 27.44 16.95
C THR A 459 44.17 26.20 16.79
N ASP A 460 44.22 25.27 17.74
CA ASP A 460 43.39 24.06 17.72
C ASP A 460 42.00 24.37 18.30
N LEU A 461 41.00 24.36 17.43
CA LEU A 461 39.68 24.90 17.69
C LEU A 461 38.60 23.87 17.41
N TYR A 462 37.97 23.40 18.48
CA TYR A 462 36.77 22.59 18.42
C TYR A 462 35.53 23.49 18.34
N ARG A 463 34.59 23.10 17.49
CA ARG A 463 33.28 23.74 17.41
C ARG A 463 32.24 22.68 17.15
N ASP A 464 31.10 22.82 17.81
CA ASP A 464 29.96 21.93 17.56
C ASP A 464 28.63 22.68 17.70
N LEU A 465 27.59 22.14 17.09
CA LEU A 465 26.24 22.69 17.10
C LEU A 465 25.29 21.63 17.64
N TYR A 466 24.57 21.96 18.70
CA TYR A 466 23.62 21.05 19.31
C TYR A 466 22.19 21.54 19.11
N HIS A 467 21.29 20.57 19.07
CA HIS A 467 19.85 20.78 19.14
C HIS A 467 19.25 19.92 20.24
N GLN A 468 18.20 20.43 20.88
CA GLN A 468 17.40 19.77 21.90
C GLN A 468 15.99 20.37 21.90
N ILE A 469 15.14 19.88 22.79
CA ILE A 469 13.86 20.50 23.13
C ILE A 469 13.96 21.00 24.57
N TYR A 470 14.12 22.32 24.72
CA TYR A 470 14.21 22.96 26.01
C TYR A 470 12.81 23.34 26.50
N ARG A 471 12.33 22.62 27.52
CA ARG A 471 11.05 22.91 28.15
C ARG A 471 11.22 23.94 29.27
N GLU A 472 10.71 25.15 29.03
CA GLU A 472 10.66 26.18 30.07
C GLU A 472 9.82 25.71 31.28
N PRO A 473 10.26 25.98 32.52
CA PRO A 473 9.46 25.72 33.71
C PRO A 473 8.26 26.66 33.74
N THR A 474 7.13 26.20 33.19
CA THR A 474 5.86 26.93 33.17
C THR A 474 4.83 26.20 34.02
N ASN A 475 4.09 26.94 34.85
CA ASN A 475 2.91 26.43 35.52
C ASN A 475 1.85 26.18 34.44
N ILE A 476 1.58 24.90 34.13
CA ILE A 476 0.52 24.51 33.20
C ILE A 476 -0.82 24.93 33.82
N THR A 477 -1.31 26.11 33.47
CA THR A 477 -2.54 26.68 34.04
C THR A 477 -3.81 26.12 33.39
N GLN A 478 -3.72 25.56 32.18
CA GLN A 478 -4.80 24.82 31.53
C GLN A 478 -4.22 23.64 30.72
N LYS A 479 -4.76 22.44 30.95
CA LYS A 479 -4.53 21.28 30.07
C LYS A 479 -5.49 21.40 28.88
N ALA A 480 -4.92 21.49 27.67
CA ALA A 480 -5.68 21.31 26.45
C ALA A 480 -6.40 19.94 26.48
N LYS A 481 -7.51 19.82 25.75
CA LYS A 481 -8.26 18.55 25.60
C LYS A 481 -8.16 18.07 24.14
N GLY A 482 -8.17 16.76 23.93
CA GLY A 482 -8.11 16.14 22.61
C GLY A 482 -6.84 15.33 22.36
N PHE A 483 -6.73 14.79 21.14
CA PHE A 483 -5.59 13.96 20.70
C PHE A 483 -4.44 14.82 20.16
N GLY A 484 -3.22 14.28 20.19
CA GLY A 484 -2.08 14.85 19.50
C GLY A 484 -2.24 14.82 17.97
N VAL A 485 -1.50 15.67 17.27
CA VAL A 485 -1.49 15.78 15.82
C VAL A 485 -0.05 15.90 15.32
N HIS A 486 0.39 14.93 14.53
CA HIS A 486 1.74 14.88 14.00
C HIS A 486 1.69 14.81 12.48
N ILE A 487 2.38 15.74 11.81
CA ILE A 487 2.46 15.83 10.36
C ILE A 487 3.92 15.62 9.96
N LEU A 488 4.17 14.54 9.23
CA LEU A 488 5.40 14.30 8.50
C LEU A 488 5.17 14.63 7.03
N VAL A 489 5.84 15.66 6.53
CA VAL A 489 5.86 16.03 5.11
C VAL A 489 7.16 15.53 4.48
N LEU A 490 7.03 14.75 3.41
CA LEU A 490 8.11 14.28 2.56
C LEU A 490 8.06 15.09 1.27
N ASP A 491 8.95 16.08 1.13
CA ASP A 491 8.95 16.94 -0.05
C ASP A 491 9.12 16.10 -1.33
N SER A 492 8.46 16.48 -2.42
CA SER A 492 8.67 15.88 -3.73
C SER A 492 8.44 14.36 -3.76
N THR A 493 7.40 13.84 -3.09
CA THR A 493 7.13 12.40 -3.01
C THR A 493 5.71 12.07 -3.44
N SER A 494 5.58 11.55 -4.66
CA SER A 494 4.26 11.13 -5.18
C SER A 494 3.74 9.89 -4.44
N HIS A 495 2.42 9.67 -4.46
CA HIS A 495 1.82 8.48 -3.85
C HIS A 495 2.44 7.20 -4.43
N SER A 496 2.58 7.11 -5.76
CA SER A 496 3.20 5.98 -6.43
C SER A 496 4.70 5.83 -6.14
N ASN A 497 5.44 6.94 -6.05
CA ASN A 497 6.85 6.91 -5.67
C ASN A 497 7.01 6.40 -4.23
N PHE A 498 6.22 6.89 -3.28
CA PHE A 498 6.22 6.42 -1.89
C PHE A 498 6.03 4.90 -1.79
N LEU A 499 5.06 4.35 -2.53
CA LEU A 499 4.82 2.89 -2.54
C LEU A 499 6.00 2.09 -3.10
N ARG A 500 6.74 2.64 -4.08
CA ARG A 500 7.93 1.99 -4.65
C ARG A 500 9.14 2.11 -3.73
N SER A 501 9.35 3.28 -3.12
CA SER A 501 10.59 3.62 -2.44
C SER A 501 10.56 3.43 -0.94
N ALA A 502 9.38 3.33 -0.32
CA ALA A 502 9.25 3.07 1.11
C ALA A 502 8.28 1.92 1.46
N PRO A 503 8.53 0.69 0.97
CA PRO A 503 7.66 -0.45 1.24
C PRO A 503 7.58 -0.82 2.72
N LYS A 504 8.66 -0.70 3.52
CA LYS A 504 8.64 -1.05 4.95
C LYS A 504 7.86 -0.02 5.76
N LEU A 505 8.06 1.26 5.48
CA LEU A 505 7.27 2.32 6.10
C LEU A 505 5.79 2.21 5.69
N THR A 506 5.49 1.93 4.42
CA THR A 506 4.12 1.69 3.94
C THR A 506 3.45 0.56 4.74
N GLN A 507 4.13 -0.57 4.88
CA GLN A 507 3.62 -1.70 5.66
C GLN A 507 3.33 -1.30 7.11
N LEU A 508 4.27 -0.62 7.77
CA LEU A 508 4.11 -0.14 9.14
C LEU A 508 2.89 0.79 9.28
N LEU A 509 2.72 1.73 8.36
CA LEU A 509 1.61 2.67 8.38
C LEU A 509 0.26 1.95 8.24
N LEU A 510 0.12 1.04 7.29
CA LEU A 510 -1.13 0.33 7.04
C LEU A 510 -1.46 -0.69 8.13
N GLU A 511 -0.50 -1.53 8.52
CA GLU A 511 -0.75 -2.69 9.38
C GLU A 511 -0.67 -2.34 10.87
N GLU A 512 0.29 -1.50 11.27
CA GLU A 512 0.54 -1.23 12.69
C GLU A 512 -0.11 0.09 13.17
N TYR A 513 -0.12 1.11 12.31
CA TYR A 513 -0.78 2.38 12.61
C TYR A 513 -2.25 2.42 12.15
N GLY A 514 -2.70 1.49 11.30
CA GLY A 514 -4.05 1.49 10.76
C GLY A 514 -4.32 2.73 9.89
N ALA A 515 -3.31 3.22 9.19
CA ALA A 515 -3.41 4.39 8.33
C ALA A 515 -4.29 4.10 7.10
N ILE A 516 -5.07 5.11 6.69
CA ILE A 516 -5.87 5.08 5.47
C ILE A 516 -5.13 5.87 4.39
N PRO A 517 -4.78 5.26 3.24
CA PRO A 517 -4.18 5.96 2.12
C PRO A 517 -5.22 6.77 1.36
N PHE A 518 -4.84 7.98 0.92
CA PHE A 518 -5.61 8.84 0.04
C PHE A 518 -4.88 8.96 -1.31
N PRO A 519 -5.05 7.99 -2.23
CA PRO A 519 -4.26 7.90 -3.47
C PRO A 519 -4.54 9.03 -4.47
N HIS A 520 -5.58 9.83 -4.23
CA HIS A 520 -6.06 10.86 -5.16
C HIS A 520 -5.90 12.28 -4.60
N LEU A 521 -4.91 12.50 -3.73
CA LEU A 521 -4.49 13.85 -3.34
C LEU A 521 -3.82 14.56 -4.51
N ASN A 522 -4.30 15.76 -4.81
CA ASN A 522 -3.84 16.62 -5.89
C ASN A 522 -3.16 17.87 -5.33
N LYS A 523 -1.97 18.18 -5.87
CA LYS A 523 -1.29 19.44 -5.55
C LYS A 523 -2.08 20.63 -6.10
N ILE A 524 -1.92 21.81 -5.54
CA ILE A 524 -2.64 23.02 -5.98
C ILE A 524 -1.71 24.11 -6.53
N GLY A 525 -0.40 23.88 -6.49
CA GLY A 525 0.61 24.84 -6.92
C GLY A 525 1.88 24.15 -7.42
N LEU A 526 2.78 24.94 -8.00
CA LEU A 526 3.97 24.42 -8.67
C LEU A 526 4.92 23.69 -7.70
N ASN A 527 5.25 24.32 -6.57
CA ASN A 527 6.30 23.91 -5.63
C ASN A 527 5.81 23.92 -4.17
N SER A 528 6.70 23.76 -3.21
CA SER A 528 6.37 23.65 -1.78
C SER A 528 5.61 24.84 -1.21
N TRP A 529 5.89 26.07 -1.66
CA TRP A 529 5.30 27.28 -1.10
C TRP A 529 3.76 27.35 -1.25
N PRO A 530 3.16 27.30 -2.47
CA PRO A 530 1.70 27.38 -2.63
C PRO A 530 0.98 26.17 -2.05
N ASN A 531 1.59 24.97 -2.14
CA ASN A 531 1.02 23.75 -1.55
C ASN A 531 1.02 23.83 -0.01
N GLY A 532 2.13 24.23 0.60
CA GLY A 532 2.24 24.51 2.03
C GLY A 532 1.29 25.60 2.49
N PHE A 533 1.08 26.64 1.67
CA PHE A 533 0.14 27.73 1.98
C PHE A 533 -1.31 27.22 2.08
N ALA A 534 -1.74 26.31 1.21
CA ALA A 534 -3.04 25.66 1.38
C ALA A 534 -3.09 24.75 2.59
N ILE A 535 -2.08 23.89 2.80
CA ILE A 535 -2.04 22.94 3.93
C ILE A 535 -2.08 23.67 5.28
N LEU A 536 -1.31 24.74 5.42
CA LEU A 536 -1.04 25.38 6.71
C LEU A 536 -1.84 26.67 6.93
N MET A 537 -2.26 27.37 5.88
CA MET A 537 -3.04 28.62 6.01
C MET A 537 -4.47 28.50 5.50
N GLY A 538 -4.82 27.42 4.79
CA GLY A 538 -6.16 27.19 4.24
C GLY A 538 -6.54 28.15 3.10
N LYS A 539 -5.56 28.78 2.47
CA LYS A 539 -5.75 29.84 1.48
C LYS A 539 -5.16 29.47 0.13
N GLN A 540 -5.80 29.96 -0.93
CA GLN A 540 -5.30 29.91 -2.29
C GLN A 540 -4.37 31.10 -2.53
N SER A 541 -3.11 30.82 -2.86
CA SER A 541 -2.10 31.85 -3.11
C SER A 541 -2.17 32.48 -4.49
N GLU A 542 -2.48 31.67 -5.50
CA GLU A 542 -2.41 32.04 -6.91
C GLU A 542 -3.82 32.15 -7.50
N ASP A 543 -3.99 33.09 -8.43
CA ASP A 543 -5.18 33.13 -9.26
C ASP A 543 -5.28 31.84 -10.10
N MET A 544 -6.51 31.39 -10.33
CA MET A 544 -6.81 30.31 -11.28
C MET A 544 -7.38 30.93 -12.55
N PRO A 545 -6.61 31.03 -13.65
CA PRO A 545 -7.11 31.58 -14.90
C PRO A 545 -8.28 30.77 -15.48
N ALA A 546 -9.07 31.42 -16.31
CA ALA A 546 -10.10 30.75 -17.10
C ALA A 546 -9.47 29.66 -18.01
N SER A 547 -10.05 28.46 -17.97
CA SER A 547 -9.57 27.22 -18.59
C SER A 547 -10.75 26.33 -19.03
N PRO A 548 -10.51 25.19 -19.70
CA PRO A 548 -11.60 24.28 -20.10
C PRO A 548 -12.45 23.76 -18.95
N ILE A 549 -11.87 23.67 -17.75
CA ILE A 549 -12.56 23.19 -16.55
C ILE A 549 -13.28 24.32 -15.79
N ASN A 550 -12.97 25.58 -16.09
CA ASN A 550 -13.56 26.75 -15.43
C ASN A 550 -13.52 27.98 -16.34
N ASN A 551 -14.69 28.51 -16.74
CA ASN A 551 -14.78 29.59 -17.72
C ASN A 551 -14.46 31.00 -17.16
N LYS A 552 -14.19 31.15 -15.87
CA LYS A 552 -13.88 32.43 -15.21
C LYS A 552 -12.59 32.33 -14.42
N THR A 553 -11.86 33.44 -14.31
CA THR A 553 -10.74 33.50 -13.38
C THR A 553 -11.26 33.48 -11.94
N ILE A 554 -10.77 32.56 -11.12
CA ILE A 554 -11.01 32.57 -9.66
C ILE A 554 -9.81 33.27 -9.03
N LYS A 555 -10.07 34.31 -8.24
CA LYS A 555 -9.01 35.05 -7.56
C LYS A 555 -8.48 34.27 -6.35
N GLY A 556 -7.16 34.28 -6.16
CA GLY A 556 -6.54 33.77 -4.94
C GLY A 556 -6.97 34.60 -3.73
N ASP A 557 -7.07 33.98 -2.56
CA ASP A 557 -7.49 34.68 -1.33
C ASP A 557 -6.41 35.60 -0.78
N ALA A 558 -5.18 35.44 -1.29
CA ALA A 558 -4.10 36.37 -1.08
C ALA A 558 -4.48 37.80 -1.53
N GLY A 559 -5.36 37.98 -2.53
CA GLY A 559 -5.72 39.29 -3.07
C GLY A 559 -4.55 40.05 -3.72
N TYR A 560 -3.40 39.38 -3.86
CA TYR A 560 -2.10 39.93 -4.18
C TYR A 560 -1.38 38.97 -5.14
N GLU A 561 -0.62 39.51 -6.10
CA GLU A 561 0.28 38.69 -6.93
C GLU A 561 1.28 37.94 -6.04
N PHE A 562 1.82 36.81 -6.52
CA PHE A 562 2.78 35.99 -5.76
C PHE A 562 3.89 36.82 -5.13
N ASP A 563 4.49 37.76 -5.89
CA ASP A 563 5.56 38.62 -5.38
C ASP A 563 5.10 39.51 -4.23
N THR A 564 3.86 39.98 -4.26
CA THR A 564 3.34 40.81 -3.18
C THR A 564 3.13 39.97 -1.92
N ILE A 565 2.47 38.81 -2.01
CA ILE A 565 2.24 37.96 -0.82
C ILE A 565 3.54 37.35 -0.27
N CYS A 566 4.48 37.00 -1.15
CA CYS A 566 5.81 36.50 -0.78
C CYS A 566 6.54 37.48 0.16
N HIS A 567 6.31 38.79 0.03
CA HIS A 567 6.95 39.82 0.86
C HIS A 567 6.06 40.33 2.01
N VAL A 568 4.89 39.74 2.24
CA VAL A 568 4.06 40.01 3.43
C VAL A 568 4.45 39.04 4.55
N PRO A 569 4.76 39.53 5.77
CA PRO A 569 5.02 38.65 6.91
C PRO A 569 3.82 37.76 7.26
N LEU A 570 4.08 36.49 7.56
CA LEU A 570 3.03 35.51 7.86
C LEU A 570 2.57 35.51 9.33
N ASP A 571 3.15 36.35 10.18
CA ASP A 571 2.90 36.42 11.62
C ASP A 571 1.44 36.66 12.02
N ASN A 572 0.68 37.38 11.19
CA ASN A 572 -0.72 37.76 11.47
C ASN A 572 -1.73 36.87 10.72
N GLN A 573 -1.29 35.74 10.15
CA GLN A 573 -2.20 34.80 9.50
C GLN A 573 -2.94 33.98 10.55
N THR A 574 -4.06 34.52 11.05
CA THR A 574 -4.92 33.84 12.04
C THR A 574 -5.47 32.50 11.54
N SER A 575 -5.48 32.28 10.23
CA SER A 575 -5.82 30.98 9.62
C SER A 575 -4.67 29.96 9.66
N SER A 576 -3.52 30.28 10.26
CA SER A 576 -2.45 29.29 10.42
C SER A 576 -2.90 28.15 11.31
N ILE A 577 -2.84 26.91 10.81
CA ILE A 577 -3.23 25.73 11.58
C ILE A 577 -2.35 25.53 12.82
N VAL A 578 -1.07 25.91 12.75
CA VAL A 578 -0.14 25.85 13.89
C VAL A 578 -0.59 26.82 14.98
N TYR A 579 -1.00 28.04 14.60
CA TYR A 579 -1.56 29.00 15.56
C TYR A 579 -2.88 28.52 16.14
N GLN A 580 -3.76 27.89 15.35
CA GLN A 580 -5.01 27.31 15.86
C GLN A 580 -4.75 26.28 16.98
N PHE A 581 -3.80 25.36 16.81
CA PHE A 581 -3.46 24.40 17.86
C PHE A 581 -2.75 25.05 19.05
N ARG A 582 -1.86 26.02 18.80
CA ARG A 582 -1.16 26.75 19.86
C ARG A 582 -2.13 27.52 20.76
N GLU A 583 -3.12 28.19 20.18
CA GLU A 583 -4.17 28.92 20.90
C GLU A 583 -5.04 27.99 21.76
N LEU A 584 -5.20 26.73 21.34
CA LEU A 584 -5.88 25.70 22.13
C LEU A 584 -5.03 25.12 23.27
N GLY A 585 -3.79 25.59 23.43
CA GLY A 585 -2.87 25.15 24.48
C GLY A 585 -2.04 23.91 24.13
N TYR A 586 -2.02 23.49 22.87
CA TYR A 586 -1.12 22.42 22.44
C TYR A 586 0.33 22.88 22.52
N LYS A 587 1.25 21.98 22.87
CA LYS A 587 2.67 22.22 22.63
C LYS A 587 2.98 22.03 21.16
N THR A 588 3.61 23.02 20.56
CA THR A 588 3.79 23.07 19.11
C THR A 588 5.27 22.99 18.70
N MET A 589 5.57 22.16 17.70
CA MET A 589 6.89 22.06 17.08
C MET A 589 6.79 22.26 15.57
N TRP A 590 7.73 23.00 15.00
CA TRP A 590 7.93 23.11 13.55
C TRP A 590 9.41 22.94 13.20
N ALA A 591 9.71 21.87 12.46
CA ALA A 591 11.05 21.51 12.05
C ALA A 591 11.14 21.19 10.55
N GLU A 592 12.07 21.83 9.86
CA GLU A 592 12.45 21.61 8.45
C GLU A 592 13.95 21.42 8.35
N ASP A 593 14.46 20.72 7.35
CA ASP A 593 15.89 20.44 7.21
C ASP A 593 16.62 21.33 6.19
N TRP A 594 15.95 22.34 5.66
CA TRP A 594 16.54 23.29 4.74
C TRP A 594 16.36 24.71 5.24
N ALA A 595 17.41 25.52 5.22
CA ALA A 595 17.36 26.89 5.75
C ALA A 595 16.47 27.82 4.91
N TYR A 596 16.20 27.51 3.65
CA TYR A 596 15.06 28.08 2.94
C TYR A 596 13.82 27.23 3.24
N HIS A 597 13.29 27.39 4.46
CA HIS A 597 12.03 26.78 4.84
C HIS A 597 10.95 27.14 3.80
N THR A 598 9.88 26.34 3.80
CA THR A 598 8.77 26.35 2.86
C THR A 598 8.25 27.76 2.57
N PHE A 599 8.21 28.65 3.57
CA PHE A 599 7.66 29.99 3.43
C PHE A 599 8.65 31.14 3.25
N ASN A 600 9.96 30.90 3.34
CA ASN A 600 10.97 31.90 2.98
C ASN A 600 11.71 31.56 1.68
N TYR A 601 11.47 30.39 1.08
CA TYR A 601 11.87 30.11 -0.30
C TYR A 601 10.95 30.79 -1.33
N PRO A 602 11.45 31.29 -2.48
CA PRO A 602 12.87 31.46 -2.80
C PRO A 602 13.53 32.65 -2.10
N ASP A 603 12.82 33.77 -1.97
CA ASP A 603 13.27 34.98 -1.27
C ASP A 603 12.09 35.67 -0.56
N CYS A 604 11.16 34.86 -0.03
CA CYS A 604 9.98 35.37 0.66
C CYS A 604 10.30 35.80 2.09
N THR A 605 9.51 36.74 2.63
CA THR A 605 9.70 37.26 4.00
C THR A 605 9.51 36.16 5.05
N GLY A 606 8.60 35.22 4.83
CA GLY A 606 8.27 34.16 5.80
C GLY A 606 7.71 34.75 7.11
N PHE A 607 8.14 34.19 8.24
CA PHE A 607 7.77 34.66 9.57
C PHE A 607 8.80 35.63 10.17
N LYS A 608 8.31 36.70 10.81
CA LYS A 608 9.12 37.61 11.64
C LYS A 608 9.19 37.19 13.11
N LYS A 609 8.39 36.22 13.54
CA LYS A 609 8.34 35.63 14.87
C LYS A 609 8.16 34.12 14.72
N GLN A 610 8.76 33.34 15.63
CA GLN A 610 8.65 31.88 15.56
C GLN A 610 7.18 31.43 15.53
N PRO A 611 6.80 30.55 14.57
CA PRO A 611 5.41 30.14 14.40
C PRO A 611 4.95 29.06 15.41
N ALA A 612 5.88 28.40 16.08
CA ALA A 612 5.64 27.34 17.05
C ALA A 612 6.41 27.61 18.36
N ASP A 613 6.12 26.84 19.42
CA ASP A 613 6.85 26.93 20.69
C ASP A 613 8.30 26.46 20.51
N HIS A 614 8.50 25.39 19.73
CA HIS A 614 9.80 24.92 19.27
C HIS A 614 9.94 25.13 17.77
N TYR A 615 10.94 25.92 17.37
CA TYR A 615 11.18 26.24 15.96
C TYR A 615 12.63 25.96 15.57
N PHE A 616 12.82 24.98 14.68
CA PHE A 616 14.14 24.42 14.35
C PHE A 616 15.03 25.34 13.51
N LYS A 617 14.48 26.47 13.07
CA LYS A 617 15.11 27.42 12.13
C LYS A 617 16.52 27.91 12.50
N PRO A 618 16.86 28.22 13.77
CA PRO A 618 18.23 28.61 14.11
C PRO A 618 19.26 27.53 13.77
N PHE A 619 18.89 26.25 13.90
CA PHE A 619 19.76 25.13 13.57
C PHE A 619 20.00 25.05 12.06
N THR A 620 18.94 25.10 11.24
CA THR A 620 19.08 25.06 9.78
C THR A 620 19.85 26.26 9.23
N LEU A 621 19.57 27.47 9.73
CA LEU A 621 20.31 28.68 9.36
C LEU A 621 21.82 28.55 9.67
N ARG A 622 22.17 27.80 10.73
CA ARG A 622 23.56 27.58 11.11
C ARG A 622 24.30 26.59 10.23
N ILE A 623 23.67 25.47 9.87
CA ILE A 623 24.31 24.45 9.04
C ILE A 623 24.40 24.87 7.56
N ASP A 624 23.41 25.60 7.03
CA ASP A 624 23.37 26.01 5.61
C ASP A 624 24.08 27.36 5.33
N ASN A 625 24.59 28.03 6.36
CA ASN A 625 25.42 29.25 6.25
C ASN A 625 24.76 30.44 5.51
N LEU A 626 23.43 30.57 5.57
CA LEU A 626 22.72 31.70 4.95
C LEU A 626 22.96 33.04 5.67
N VAL A 627 23.39 33.00 6.94
CA VAL A 627 23.68 34.21 7.74
C VAL A 627 25.18 34.57 7.64
N ARG A 628 25.58 35.18 6.51
CA ARG A 628 26.98 35.55 6.15
C ARG A 628 27.61 36.70 6.96
N LYS A 629 27.38 36.81 8.27
CA LYS A 629 27.98 37.88 9.08
C LYS A 629 29.27 37.49 9.82
N ASP A 630 29.60 36.21 9.94
CA ASP A 630 30.81 35.79 10.67
C ASP A 630 31.76 34.98 9.77
N ARG A 631 32.67 35.68 9.08
CA ARG A 631 33.53 35.14 8.00
C ARG A 631 34.67 34.21 8.50
N GLY A 632 34.54 33.57 9.66
CA GLY A 632 35.56 32.66 10.22
C GLY A 632 35.02 31.40 10.92
N HIS A 633 33.71 31.13 10.84
CA HIS A 633 33.02 30.18 11.73
C HIS A 633 32.06 29.26 10.95
N HIS A 634 32.58 28.18 10.35
CA HIS A 634 31.78 27.27 9.52
C HIS A 634 31.34 26.01 10.29
N PHE A 635 30.02 25.78 10.36
CA PHE A 635 29.40 24.47 10.62
C PHE A 635 29.01 23.75 9.32
N LEU A 636 29.63 24.14 8.20
CA LEU A 636 29.38 23.60 6.86
C LEU A 636 29.62 22.10 6.77
N SER A 637 30.43 21.55 7.68
CA SER A 637 30.75 20.14 7.77
C SER A 637 29.89 19.37 8.78
N TYR A 638 28.81 19.94 9.35
CA TYR A 638 28.05 19.25 10.41
C TYR A 638 27.65 17.82 10.00
N LYS A 639 27.18 17.64 8.77
CA LYS A 639 26.73 16.32 8.27
C LYS A 639 27.91 15.34 8.19
N GLU A 640 29.03 15.79 7.65
CA GLU A 640 30.29 15.05 7.51
C GLU A 640 30.94 14.75 8.86
N ASP A 641 30.90 15.71 9.78
CA ASP A 641 31.50 15.65 11.10
C ASP A 641 30.74 14.69 12.01
N HIS A 642 29.43 14.58 11.83
CA HIS A 642 28.57 13.68 12.61
C HIS A 642 28.20 12.39 11.87
N CYS A 643 28.57 12.27 10.58
CA CYS A 643 28.14 11.17 9.71
C CYS A 643 26.60 10.99 9.67
N VAL A 644 25.85 12.10 9.64
CA VAL A 644 24.38 12.09 9.69
C VAL A 644 23.75 12.85 8.54
N GLU A 645 22.67 12.29 8.01
CA GLU A 645 21.82 12.96 7.03
C GLU A 645 20.80 13.86 7.71
N THR A 646 20.35 14.92 7.04
CA THR A 646 19.50 15.92 7.69
C THR A 646 18.13 15.42 8.10
N TYR A 647 17.56 14.45 7.37
CA TYR A 647 16.30 13.82 7.77
C TYR A 647 16.45 13.06 9.09
N GLN A 648 17.64 12.51 9.39
CA GLN A 648 17.89 11.81 10.66
C GLN A 648 17.90 12.81 11.81
N VAL A 649 18.51 13.98 11.62
CA VAL A 649 18.51 15.07 12.60
C VAL A 649 17.08 15.59 12.85
N LEU A 650 16.27 15.73 11.79
CA LEU A 650 14.85 16.08 11.96
C LEU A 650 14.06 15.05 12.77
N LEU A 651 14.30 13.76 12.52
CA LEU A 651 13.67 12.70 13.29
C LEU A 651 14.13 12.69 14.74
N GLN A 652 15.40 12.96 15.01
CA GLN A 652 15.91 13.15 16.37
C GLN A 652 15.19 14.31 17.07
N ASN A 653 14.98 15.45 16.38
CA ASN A 653 14.22 16.56 16.94
C ASN A 653 12.77 16.17 17.30
N LEU A 654 12.08 15.43 16.43
CA LEU A 654 10.75 14.88 16.72
C LEU A 654 10.78 13.91 17.92
N GLN A 655 11.76 13.00 17.97
CA GLN A 655 11.94 12.07 19.09
C GLN A 655 12.10 12.82 20.42
N SER A 656 12.97 13.83 20.46
CA SER A 656 13.18 14.69 21.63
C SER A 656 11.90 15.41 22.03
N PHE A 657 11.13 15.92 21.07
CA PHE A 657 9.88 16.62 21.36
C PHE A 657 8.83 15.71 21.99
N LEU A 658 8.65 14.52 21.41
CA LEU A 658 7.74 13.51 21.96
C LEU A 658 8.19 12.99 23.34
N HIS A 659 9.50 13.01 23.60
CA HIS A 659 10.09 12.59 24.87
C HIS A 659 9.94 13.63 25.98
N VAL A 660 10.33 14.88 25.73
CA VAL A 660 10.27 15.97 26.72
C VAL A 660 8.83 16.29 27.17
N TYR A 661 7.87 16.03 26.27
CA TYR A 661 6.44 16.23 26.49
C TYR A 661 5.66 14.92 26.57
N ASP A 662 6.27 13.83 27.04
CA ASP A 662 5.58 12.55 27.24
C ASP A 662 4.43 12.59 28.27
N ASP A 663 4.41 13.60 29.13
CA ASP A 663 3.41 13.85 30.19
C ASP A 663 2.18 14.63 29.72
N ILE A 664 2.11 15.04 28.46
CA ILE A 664 0.96 15.76 27.87
C ILE A 664 0.55 15.12 26.55
N ASP A 665 -0.72 14.85 26.30
CA ASP A 665 -1.12 14.25 25.01
C ASP A 665 -1.29 15.28 23.89
N GLN A 666 -1.55 16.54 24.25
CA GLN A 666 -1.90 17.63 23.31
C GLN A 666 -0.65 18.26 22.69
N LYS A 667 -0.07 17.51 21.75
CA LYS A 667 1.12 17.90 20.99
C LYS A 667 0.74 18.13 19.52
N PHE A 668 1.23 19.21 18.93
CA PHE A 668 1.18 19.43 17.49
C PHE A 668 2.62 19.48 16.95
N SER A 669 2.95 18.65 15.97
CA SER A 669 4.27 18.73 15.32
C SER A 669 4.15 18.75 13.81
N LEU A 670 4.90 19.65 13.18
CA LEU A 670 5.18 19.65 11.75
C LEU A 670 6.66 19.34 11.53
N THR A 671 6.95 18.20 10.91
CA THR A 671 8.29 17.79 10.48
C THR A 671 8.29 17.70 8.96
N TRP A 672 9.12 18.48 8.28
CA TRP A 672 9.14 18.56 6.82
C TRP A 672 10.54 18.29 6.27
N MET A 673 10.67 17.14 5.61
CA MET A 673 11.91 16.62 5.04
C MET A 673 12.04 17.09 3.59
N THR A 674 12.85 18.11 3.37
CA THR A 674 13.11 18.72 2.06
C THR A 674 14.28 18.04 1.38
N ASN A 675 15.43 17.93 2.05
CA ASN A 675 16.69 17.57 1.38
C ASN A 675 16.72 16.13 0.84
N LEU A 676 15.91 15.23 1.41
CA LEU A 676 15.95 13.80 1.09
C LEU A 676 15.58 13.52 -0.37
N ASN A 677 14.40 13.96 -0.83
CA ASN A 677 13.86 13.56 -2.14
C ASN A 677 13.77 14.72 -3.16
N HIS A 678 13.96 15.99 -2.75
CA HIS A 678 13.66 17.17 -3.58
C HIS A 678 14.32 17.19 -4.97
N ASN A 679 15.50 16.57 -5.13
CA ASN A 679 16.22 16.51 -6.40
C ASN A 679 16.52 15.09 -6.89
N ASN A 680 16.01 14.06 -6.20
CA ASN A 680 16.42 12.68 -6.45
C ASN A 680 15.23 11.73 -6.40
N PHE A 681 14.95 11.08 -7.53
CA PHE A 681 13.85 10.13 -7.67
C PHE A 681 14.01 8.84 -6.87
N ASN A 682 15.25 8.49 -6.53
CA ASN A 682 15.58 7.23 -5.88
C ASN A 682 16.05 7.40 -4.43
N ALA A 683 16.27 8.63 -3.94
CA ALA A 683 16.85 8.85 -2.61
C ALA A 683 15.98 8.35 -1.45
N PHE A 684 14.66 8.19 -1.62
CA PHE A 684 13.84 7.65 -0.53
C PHE A 684 14.09 6.15 -0.27
N HIS A 685 14.69 5.41 -1.21
CA HIS A 685 14.95 3.97 -1.08
C HIS A 685 15.89 3.63 0.09
N HIS A 686 16.99 4.36 0.28
CA HIS A 686 17.93 4.08 1.39
C HIS A 686 17.37 4.50 2.75
N ALA A 687 16.45 5.47 2.76
CA ALA A 687 15.86 6.02 3.97
C ALA A 687 14.64 5.21 4.49
N ASP A 688 14.05 4.32 3.68
CA ASP A 688 12.89 3.50 4.08
C ASP A 688 13.12 2.78 5.43
N VAL A 689 14.21 2.01 5.53
CA VAL A 689 14.50 1.20 6.73
C VAL A 689 14.82 2.07 7.96
N PRO A 690 15.70 3.10 7.89
CA PRO A 690 15.92 4.01 9.01
C PRO A 690 14.65 4.71 9.51
N ILE A 691 13.82 5.22 8.61
CA ILE A 691 12.57 5.91 8.95
C ILE A 691 11.56 4.91 9.53
N TYR A 692 11.41 3.74 8.91
CA TYR A 692 10.60 2.63 9.44
C TYR A 692 10.99 2.28 10.89
N LYS A 693 12.28 2.08 11.17
CA LYS A 693 12.78 1.76 12.51
C LYS A 693 12.41 2.85 13.51
N THR A 694 12.62 4.11 13.13
CA THR A 694 12.28 5.27 13.96
C THR A 694 10.78 5.33 14.26
N PHE A 695 9.92 5.22 13.25
CA PHE A 695 8.47 5.26 13.44
C PHE A 695 7.95 4.04 14.21
N ARG A 696 8.57 2.88 14.06
CA ARG A 696 8.22 1.71 14.86
C ARG A 696 8.54 1.93 16.34
N GLN A 697 9.70 2.53 16.65
CA GLN A 697 10.09 2.90 18.02
C GLN A 697 9.17 3.99 18.60
N LEU A 698 8.75 4.97 17.79
CA LEU A 698 7.87 6.06 18.20
C LEU A 698 6.40 5.66 18.33
N LYS A 699 6.00 4.47 17.87
CA LYS A 699 4.61 4.02 17.88
C LYS A 699 3.92 4.18 19.24
N PRO A 700 4.50 3.82 20.39
CA PRO A 700 3.84 4.03 21.69
C PRO A 700 3.58 5.52 22.01
N LYS A 701 4.43 6.43 21.50
CA LYS A 701 4.29 7.89 21.69
C LYS A 701 3.34 8.53 20.67
N LEU A 702 3.07 7.86 19.55
CA LEU A 702 2.25 8.36 18.44
C LEU A 702 0.88 7.66 18.33
N GLU A 703 0.67 6.50 18.96
CA GLU A 703 -0.53 5.68 18.74
C GLU A 703 -1.83 6.36 19.20
N ASN A 704 -1.75 7.29 20.16
CA ASN A 704 -2.89 8.07 20.62
C ASN A 704 -3.00 9.46 19.94
N SER A 705 -2.47 9.59 18.73
CA SER A 705 -2.48 10.85 17.97
C SER A 705 -2.96 10.64 16.53
N PHE A 706 -3.45 11.71 15.91
CA PHE A 706 -3.55 11.76 14.46
C PHE A 706 -2.16 11.85 13.87
N LEU A 707 -1.83 10.95 12.95
CA LEU A 707 -0.56 10.97 12.22
C LEU A 707 -0.84 11.12 10.73
N PHE A 708 -0.35 12.21 10.15
CA PHE A 708 -0.37 12.48 8.72
C PHE A 708 1.04 12.23 8.18
N VAL A 709 1.17 11.26 7.28
CA VAL A 709 2.38 11.08 6.46
C VAL A 709 2.01 11.48 5.05
N MET A 710 2.53 12.62 4.60
CA MET A 710 2.08 13.24 3.36
C MET A 710 3.22 13.90 2.57
N SER A 711 2.89 14.42 1.41
CA SER A 711 3.77 15.23 0.57
C SER A 711 3.02 16.45 0.07
N ASP A 712 3.75 17.48 -0.32
CA ASP A 712 3.25 18.72 -0.91
C ASP A 712 3.08 18.61 -2.43
N HIS A 713 3.99 17.92 -3.12
CA HIS A 713 3.95 17.61 -4.54
C HIS A 713 4.81 16.37 -4.88
N GLY A 714 4.72 15.83 -6.09
CA GLY A 714 5.65 14.80 -6.59
C GLY A 714 6.93 15.40 -7.18
N ILE A 715 7.80 14.58 -7.78
CA ILE A 715 9.09 15.07 -8.26
C ILE A 715 8.94 15.95 -9.50
N ARG A 716 9.53 17.15 -9.43
CA ARG A 716 9.34 18.20 -10.44
C ARG A 716 10.32 18.16 -11.59
N PHE A 717 11.45 17.49 -11.44
CA PHE A 717 12.53 17.51 -12.40
C PHE A 717 13.12 16.12 -12.60
N GLY A 718 13.52 15.82 -13.84
CA GLY A 718 14.20 14.57 -14.19
C GLY A 718 13.55 13.86 -15.37
N ALA A 719 14.27 12.90 -15.96
CA ALA A 719 13.84 12.22 -17.17
C ALA A 719 12.52 11.43 -17.00
N HIS A 720 12.19 11.01 -15.77
CA HIS A 720 10.92 10.33 -15.47
C HIS A 720 9.70 11.21 -15.73
N ARG A 721 9.80 12.53 -15.49
CA ARG A 721 8.73 13.51 -15.73
C ARG A 721 8.35 13.59 -17.22
N ASN A 722 9.24 13.23 -18.14
CA ASN A 722 8.95 13.23 -19.57
C ASN A 722 7.98 12.11 -20.00
N THR A 723 7.64 11.19 -19.10
CA THR A 723 6.63 10.15 -19.35
C THR A 723 5.24 10.60 -18.91
N LYS A 724 4.17 10.00 -19.47
CA LYS A 724 2.79 10.30 -19.08
C LYS A 724 2.60 10.08 -17.57
N ILE A 725 3.09 8.96 -17.06
CA ILE A 725 2.96 8.60 -15.65
C ILE A 725 3.77 9.54 -14.75
N GLY A 726 5.01 9.88 -15.12
CA GLY A 726 5.84 10.78 -14.32
C GLY A 726 5.27 12.19 -14.20
N ALA A 727 4.67 12.71 -15.28
CA ALA A 727 3.95 13.97 -15.25
C ALA A 727 2.71 13.91 -14.34
N MET A 728 2.01 12.76 -14.29
CA MET A 728 0.88 12.55 -13.38
C MET A 728 1.33 12.42 -11.91
N GLU A 729 2.47 11.77 -11.67
CA GLU A 729 3.05 11.60 -10.34
C GLU A 729 3.45 12.93 -9.70
N ASP A 730 3.97 13.89 -10.47
CA ASP A 730 4.21 15.26 -9.97
C ASP A 730 2.95 15.86 -9.34
N ASN A 731 1.81 15.70 -9.99
CA ASN A 731 0.58 16.29 -9.51
C ASN A 731 -0.05 15.50 -8.35
N ASN A 732 0.47 14.31 -7.99
CA ASN A 732 -0.12 13.35 -7.07
C ASN A 732 0.75 13.03 -5.84
N PRO A 733 0.86 13.98 -4.90
CA PRO A 733 1.56 13.76 -3.64
C PRO A 733 0.98 12.61 -2.82
N ALA A 734 1.83 11.98 -2.00
CA ALA A 734 1.43 10.97 -1.03
C ALA A 734 0.55 11.57 0.10
N LEU A 735 -0.40 10.77 0.61
CA LEU A 735 -1.16 11.08 1.83
C LEU A 735 -1.62 9.78 2.49
N PHE A 736 -1.23 9.61 3.74
CA PHE A 736 -1.66 8.54 4.65
C PHE A 736 -2.07 9.17 5.96
N ILE A 737 -3.25 8.80 6.47
CA ILE A 737 -3.79 9.33 7.71
C ILE A 737 -4.06 8.19 8.67
N ALA A 738 -3.32 8.14 9.78
CA ALA A 738 -3.61 7.25 10.89
C ALA A 738 -4.40 7.98 11.98
N LEU A 739 -5.43 7.30 12.48
CA LEU A 739 -6.26 7.78 13.58
C LEU A 739 -5.64 7.45 14.93
N PRO A 740 -5.91 8.26 15.98
CA PRO A 740 -5.67 7.87 17.35
C PRO A 740 -6.29 6.50 17.63
N LYS A 741 -5.61 5.66 18.40
CA LYS A 741 -6.03 4.30 18.73
C LYS A 741 -7.46 4.23 19.22
N ALA A 742 -7.88 5.19 20.04
CA ALA A 742 -9.25 5.30 20.55
C ALA A 742 -10.29 5.46 19.43
N LEU A 743 -9.96 6.15 18.33
CA LEU A 743 -10.88 6.37 17.21
C LEU A 743 -10.87 5.24 16.17
N ARG A 744 -9.91 4.31 16.24
CA ARG A 744 -9.80 3.20 15.27
C ARG A 744 -10.94 2.18 15.41
N SER A 745 -11.63 2.13 16.55
CA SER A 745 -12.80 1.26 16.73
C SER A 745 -14.06 1.81 16.06
N ASN A 746 -14.15 3.14 15.88
CA ASN A 746 -15.31 3.79 15.26
C ASN A 746 -15.44 3.34 13.80
N ALA A 747 -16.42 2.48 13.54
CA ALA A 747 -16.60 1.85 12.23
C ALA A 747 -17.09 2.89 11.21
N LYS A 748 -17.90 3.85 11.66
CA LYS A 748 -18.50 4.86 10.79
C LYS A 748 -17.47 5.86 10.27
N LEU A 749 -16.61 6.38 11.13
CA LEU A 749 -15.52 7.27 10.76
C LEU A 749 -14.58 6.58 9.75
N LYS A 750 -14.25 5.31 9.97
CA LYS A 750 -13.46 4.53 9.00
C LYS A 750 -14.18 4.41 7.65
N GLU A 751 -15.47 4.07 7.65
CA GLU A 751 -16.28 4.01 6.42
C GLU A 751 -16.27 5.36 5.68
N ILE A 752 -16.47 6.47 6.39
CA ILE A 752 -16.42 7.83 5.85
C ILE A 752 -15.05 8.11 5.24
N MET A 753 -13.96 7.82 5.94
CA MET A 753 -12.61 8.03 5.44
C MET A 753 -12.29 7.16 4.23
N PHE A 754 -12.69 5.89 4.23
CA PHE A 754 -12.51 5.00 3.08
C PHE A 754 -13.30 5.47 1.86
N GLU A 755 -14.52 5.96 2.06
CA GLU A 755 -15.32 6.54 0.98
C GLU A 755 -14.65 7.83 0.48
N ASN A 756 -14.28 8.74 1.37
CA ASN A 756 -13.62 10.00 1.02
C ASN A 756 -12.27 9.79 0.30
N ALA A 757 -11.53 8.74 0.64
CA ALA A 757 -10.26 8.38 0.00
C ALA A 757 -10.41 7.97 -1.49
N ARG A 758 -11.62 7.62 -1.93
CA ARG A 758 -11.91 7.30 -3.35
C ARG A 758 -12.12 8.53 -4.21
N HIS A 759 -12.35 9.69 -3.61
CA HIS A 759 -12.60 10.93 -4.34
C HIS A 759 -11.29 11.69 -4.59
N LEU A 760 -11.28 12.55 -5.60
CA LEU A 760 -10.24 13.56 -5.77
C LEU A 760 -10.22 14.46 -4.52
N VAL A 761 -9.06 14.61 -3.90
CA VAL A 761 -8.85 15.48 -2.73
C VAL A 761 -7.72 16.47 -2.99
N SER A 762 -7.73 17.59 -2.29
CA SER A 762 -6.79 18.70 -2.44
C SER A 762 -6.15 19.05 -1.09
N HIS A 763 -5.08 19.83 -1.11
CA HIS A 763 -4.47 20.35 0.11
C HIS A 763 -5.44 21.22 0.94
N HIS A 764 -6.45 21.83 0.32
CA HIS A 764 -7.52 22.53 1.04
C HIS A 764 -8.37 21.58 1.90
N ASP A 765 -8.59 20.34 1.45
CA ASP A 765 -9.29 19.32 2.24
C ASP A 765 -8.45 18.86 3.44
N VAL A 766 -7.12 18.79 3.28
CA VAL A 766 -6.19 18.50 4.39
C VAL A 766 -6.28 19.59 5.45
N TYR A 767 -6.21 20.87 5.07
CA TYR A 767 -6.40 21.98 6.01
C TYR A 767 -7.77 21.93 6.70
N ALA A 768 -8.85 21.71 5.95
CA ALA A 768 -10.19 21.60 6.53
C ALA A 768 -10.30 20.45 7.55
N THR A 769 -9.58 19.34 7.30
CA THR A 769 -9.49 18.21 8.24
C THR A 769 -8.73 18.58 9.51
N LEU A 770 -7.56 19.22 9.39
CA LEU A 770 -6.79 19.67 10.54
C LEU A 770 -7.57 20.69 11.38
N LEU A 771 -8.26 21.62 10.73
CA LEU A 771 -9.09 22.60 11.43
C LEU A 771 -10.29 21.93 12.12
N SER A 772 -10.89 20.91 11.51
CA SER A 772 -11.92 20.10 12.14
C SER A 772 -11.41 19.38 13.40
N ILE A 773 -10.17 18.86 13.37
CA ILE A 773 -9.52 18.28 14.56
C ILE A 773 -9.32 19.36 15.63
N ALA A 774 -8.80 20.52 15.26
CA ALA A 774 -8.58 21.61 16.21
C ALA A 774 -9.89 22.05 16.89
N LYS A 775 -10.98 22.19 16.13
CA LYS A 775 -12.25 22.69 16.68
C LYS A 775 -13.04 21.64 17.46
N ASN A 776 -13.08 20.39 16.99
CA ASN A 776 -14.00 19.38 17.52
C ASN A 776 -13.31 18.12 18.05
N GLY A 777 -12.01 17.94 17.80
CA GLY A 777 -11.29 16.71 18.12
C GLY A 777 -11.22 16.37 19.62
N HIS A 778 -11.54 17.33 20.49
CA HIS A 778 -11.65 17.13 21.93
C HIS A 778 -12.96 16.44 22.36
N GLU A 779 -13.97 16.40 21.49
CA GLU A 779 -15.25 15.74 21.71
C GLU A 779 -15.28 14.32 21.14
N TRP A 780 -14.29 13.95 20.32
CA TRP A 780 -14.28 12.66 19.62
C TRP A 780 -13.76 11.53 20.51
N ASP A 781 -14.44 10.40 20.47
CA ASP A 781 -14.04 9.16 21.12
C ASP A 781 -14.31 7.94 20.23
N GLY A 782 -14.12 6.74 20.78
CA GLY A 782 -14.31 5.48 20.05
C GLY A 782 -15.77 5.09 19.82
N SER A 783 -16.75 5.88 20.31
CA SER A 783 -18.17 5.61 20.11
C SER A 783 -18.62 6.00 18.71
N ASP A 784 -19.63 5.30 18.18
CA ASP A 784 -20.24 5.63 16.90
C ASP A 784 -21.15 6.85 17.08
N TRP A 785 -20.65 8.04 16.78
CA TRP A 785 -21.35 9.33 16.91
C TRP A 785 -22.40 9.56 15.82
N GLU A 786 -23.25 8.60 15.46
CA GLU A 786 -24.20 8.74 14.33
C GLU A 786 -25.11 9.99 14.38
N SER A 787 -25.37 10.58 15.56
CA SER A 787 -26.31 11.71 15.73
C SER A 787 -25.69 13.08 16.02
N GLU A 788 -24.37 13.16 16.30
CA GLU A 788 -23.75 14.37 16.87
C GLU A 788 -22.44 14.80 16.20
N TRP A 789 -22.15 14.35 14.97
CA TRP A 789 -21.30 15.18 14.13
C TRP A 789 -22.01 16.52 13.99
N PRO A 790 -21.34 17.68 14.11
CA PRO A 790 -21.98 18.94 13.81
C PRO A 790 -22.61 18.79 12.43
N LYS A 791 -23.96 18.81 12.38
CA LYS A 791 -24.71 18.78 11.13
C LYS A 791 -23.99 19.73 10.20
N SER A 792 -23.72 19.32 8.97
CA SER A 792 -22.88 20.03 7.98
C SER A 792 -23.05 21.56 7.96
N GLU A 793 -24.19 22.08 8.42
CA GLU A 793 -24.47 23.48 8.75
C GLU A 793 -23.59 24.18 9.81
N GLN A 794 -22.91 23.49 10.74
CA GLN A 794 -22.07 24.13 11.79
C GLN A 794 -20.59 24.26 11.40
N LEU A 795 -20.02 23.31 10.65
CA LEU A 795 -18.64 23.41 10.13
C LEU A 795 -18.57 23.90 8.68
N GLY A 796 -19.62 23.66 7.88
CA GLY A 796 -19.80 24.26 6.55
C GLY A 796 -20.10 25.76 6.58
N LYS A 797 -20.23 26.35 7.78
CA LYS A 797 -20.37 27.79 8.02
C LYS A 797 -19.15 28.42 8.72
N LEU A 798 -17.97 27.77 8.77
CA LEU A 798 -16.75 28.57 8.93
C LEU A 798 -16.63 29.41 7.64
N PRO A 799 -16.84 30.74 7.69
CA PRO A 799 -16.83 31.55 6.49
C PRO A 799 -15.48 31.36 5.80
N ASN A 800 -15.48 31.11 4.48
CA ASN A 800 -14.30 31.12 3.60
C ASN A 800 -13.38 29.88 3.58
N MET A 801 -13.83 28.66 3.95
CA MET A 801 -13.05 27.44 3.68
C MET A 801 -13.21 26.93 2.23
N HIS A 802 -12.11 26.48 1.62
CA HIS A 802 -12.11 25.96 0.25
C HIS A 802 -12.31 24.45 0.16
N GLY A 803 -11.87 23.71 1.17
CA GLY A 803 -11.92 22.25 1.22
C GLY A 803 -13.03 21.70 2.12
N SER A 804 -13.22 20.39 2.04
CA SER A 804 -14.06 19.60 2.95
C SER A 804 -13.18 18.77 3.87
N SER A 805 -13.53 18.68 5.16
CA SER A 805 -12.84 17.76 6.08
C SER A 805 -13.01 16.32 5.61
N LEU A 806 -11.93 15.55 5.60
CA LEU A 806 -11.88 14.15 5.21
C LEU A 806 -12.59 13.22 6.21
N PHE A 807 -12.99 13.74 7.36
CA PHE A 807 -13.76 13.03 8.39
C PHE A 807 -15.27 13.28 8.27
N HIS A 808 -15.71 14.08 7.29
CA HIS A 808 -17.11 14.45 7.11
C HIS A 808 -17.73 13.71 5.94
N TYR A 809 -19.02 13.39 6.07
CA TYR A 809 -19.82 12.88 4.97
C TYR A 809 -21.21 13.57 4.91
N PRO A 810 -21.73 13.88 3.71
CA PRO A 810 -21.02 13.83 2.42
C PRO A 810 -20.05 15.00 2.27
N MET A 811 -18.92 14.78 1.58
CA MET A 811 -18.08 15.89 1.10
C MET A 811 -18.84 16.74 0.07
N LYS A 812 -18.49 18.03 -0.02
CA LYS A 812 -19.10 18.95 -0.98
C LYS A 812 -18.88 18.46 -2.43
N GLN A 813 -19.97 18.42 -3.21
CA GLN A 813 -19.98 17.99 -4.61
C GLN A 813 -20.28 19.17 -5.56
N PRO A 814 -19.89 19.09 -6.86
CA PRO A 814 -19.06 18.04 -7.46
C PRO A 814 -17.61 18.09 -6.95
N ARG A 815 -16.83 17.01 -7.13
CA ARG A 815 -15.38 16.97 -6.82
C ARG A 815 -14.56 16.83 -8.09
N ASP A 816 -14.30 17.96 -8.72
CA ASP A 816 -13.46 18.11 -9.89
C ASP A 816 -12.38 19.18 -9.63
N CYS A 817 -11.42 19.35 -10.54
CA CYS A 817 -10.33 20.30 -10.34
C CYS A 817 -10.83 21.75 -10.16
N ALA A 818 -11.93 22.13 -10.81
CA ALA A 818 -12.47 23.47 -10.65
C ALA A 818 -13.14 23.66 -9.28
N SER A 819 -13.94 22.69 -8.84
CA SER A 819 -14.65 22.76 -7.56
C SER A 819 -13.72 22.68 -6.35
N LEU A 820 -12.57 22.00 -6.49
CA LEU A 820 -11.55 21.86 -5.45
C LEU A 820 -10.46 22.95 -5.51
N ARG A 821 -10.66 24.00 -6.33
CA ARG A 821 -9.68 25.08 -6.54
C ARG A 821 -8.28 24.58 -6.91
N ILE A 822 -8.22 23.55 -7.75
CA ILE A 822 -6.98 23.05 -8.34
C ILE A 822 -6.79 23.79 -9.67
N PRO A 823 -5.74 24.62 -9.83
CA PRO A 823 -5.42 25.23 -11.12
C PRO A 823 -5.29 24.15 -12.20
N PHE A 824 -5.74 24.48 -13.42
CA PHE A 824 -5.79 23.51 -14.51
C PHE A 824 -4.42 22.86 -14.81
N ASP A 825 -3.33 23.58 -14.58
CA ASP A 825 -1.92 23.12 -14.73
C ASP A 825 -1.56 21.96 -13.82
N TYR A 826 -2.12 21.96 -12.62
CA TYR A 826 -1.83 20.96 -11.61
C TYR A 826 -2.90 19.86 -11.54
N CYS A 827 -3.95 19.96 -12.34
CA CYS A 827 -4.99 18.93 -12.39
C CYS A 827 -4.40 17.60 -12.87
N GLN A 828 -4.51 16.54 -12.06
CA GLN A 828 -4.07 15.18 -12.43
C GLN A 828 -4.89 14.56 -13.55
N CYS A 829 -6.16 14.93 -13.61
CA CYS A 829 -7.14 14.38 -14.54
C CYS A 829 -7.78 15.50 -15.36
N PRO A 830 -6.98 16.25 -16.14
CA PRO A 830 -7.50 17.39 -16.87
C PRO A 830 -8.46 16.94 -17.97
N GLY A 831 -8.33 15.71 -18.47
CA GLY A 831 -9.03 15.15 -19.64
C GLY A 831 -8.02 14.56 -20.64
N LYS A 832 -8.45 14.17 -21.85
CA LYS A 832 -7.58 13.56 -22.86
C LYS A 832 -6.83 14.63 -23.66
N TYR A 833 -5.50 14.56 -23.64
CA TYR A 833 -4.67 15.29 -24.60
C TYR A 833 -4.43 14.42 -25.83
N ILE A 834 -4.51 15.01 -27.01
CA ILE A 834 -4.18 14.37 -28.29
C ILE A 834 -3.01 15.14 -28.88
N ASP A 835 -1.98 14.40 -29.29
CA ASP A 835 -0.83 14.98 -29.98
C ASP A 835 -1.28 15.52 -31.33
N VAL A 836 -1.02 16.79 -31.59
CA VAL A 836 -1.41 17.46 -32.83
C VAL A 836 -0.30 17.19 -33.84
N THR A 837 -0.30 16.04 -34.51
CA THR A 837 0.83 15.65 -35.37
C THR A 837 0.84 16.36 -36.73
N GLU A 838 -0.32 16.74 -37.26
CA GLU A 838 -0.47 17.16 -38.66
C GLU A 838 -0.39 18.69 -38.90
N GLU A 839 -0.43 19.52 -37.84
CA GLU A 839 -0.47 20.99 -37.97
C GLU A 839 0.89 21.66 -37.67
N GLU A 840 1.94 21.38 -38.46
CA GLU A 840 3.29 21.92 -38.22
C GLU A 840 3.39 23.45 -38.20
N ASP A 841 2.65 24.15 -39.09
CA ASP A 841 2.58 25.63 -39.05
C ASP A 841 2.00 26.14 -37.72
N LEU A 842 0.94 25.49 -37.23
CA LEU A 842 0.33 25.85 -35.96
C LEU A 842 1.30 25.64 -34.80
N LYS A 843 2.04 24.51 -34.79
CA LYS A 843 3.06 24.24 -33.77
C LYS A 843 4.10 25.34 -33.73
N LEU A 844 4.69 25.66 -34.88
CA LEU A 844 5.75 26.65 -34.97
C LEU A 844 5.24 28.05 -34.55
N ARG A 845 4.07 28.46 -35.04
CA ARG A 845 3.45 29.74 -34.70
C ARG A 845 3.14 29.85 -33.20
N LEU A 846 2.60 28.80 -32.58
CA LEU A 846 2.34 28.80 -31.15
C LEU A 846 3.64 28.78 -30.32
N ALA A 847 4.68 28.09 -30.78
CA ALA A 847 5.99 28.08 -30.12
C ALA A 847 6.63 29.46 -30.16
N LEU A 848 6.62 30.13 -31.31
CA LEU A 848 7.14 31.48 -31.47
C LEU A 848 6.38 32.48 -30.59
N LYS A 849 5.04 32.45 -30.58
CA LYS A 849 4.25 33.28 -29.65
C LYS A 849 4.56 33.01 -28.19
N SER A 850 4.77 31.74 -27.83
CA SER A 850 5.13 31.36 -26.46
C SER A 850 6.52 31.88 -26.09
N LEU A 851 7.49 31.80 -26.99
CA LEU A 851 8.82 32.35 -26.80
C LEU A 851 8.81 33.89 -26.70
N GLU A 852 7.97 34.56 -27.49
CA GLU A 852 7.76 36.00 -27.39
C GLU A 852 7.22 36.39 -26.01
N LYS A 853 6.18 35.69 -25.51
CA LYS A 853 5.69 35.90 -24.14
C LYS A 853 6.78 35.62 -23.11
N LEU A 854 7.53 34.52 -23.23
CA LEU A 854 8.60 34.17 -22.29
C LEU A 854 9.62 35.30 -22.17
N ASN A 855 10.13 35.80 -23.30
CA ASN A 855 11.07 36.92 -23.31
C ASN A 855 10.40 38.22 -22.80
N ALA A 856 9.12 38.44 -23.10
CA ALA A 856 8.38 39.59 -22.59
C ALA A 856 8.22 39.54 -21.06
N ASP A 857 7.97 38.37 -20.47
CA ASP A 857 7.87 38.17 -19.03
C ASP A 857 9.21 38.48 -18.32
N ILE A 858 10.34 38.04 -18.91
CA ILE A 858 11.69 38.40 -18.45
C ILE A 858 11.90 39.92 -18.50
N ASN A 859 11.54 40.55 -19.62
CA ASN A 859 11.73 41.99 -19.83
C ASN A 859 10.84 42.82 -18.91
N ALA A 860 9.57 42.46 -18.77
CA ALA A 860 8.59 43.17 -17.93
C ALA A 860 9.01 43.21 -16.45
N ARG A 861 9.76 42.21 -16.01
CA ARG A 861 10.32 42.13 -14.65
C ARG A 861 11.69 42.77 -14.49
N GLY A 862 12.20 43.45 -15.52
CA GLY A 862 13.47 44.19 -15.46
C GLY A 862 14.73 43.32 -15.51
N PHE A 863 14.64 42.13 -16.12
CA PHE A 863 15.76 41.19 -16.22
C PHE A 863 16.44 41.14 -17.60
N SER A 864 16.06 42.01 -18.54
CA SER A 864 16.64 42.09 -19.89
C SER A 864 18.15 42.30 -19.91
N ASP A 865 18.70 42.96 -18.90
CA ASP A 865 20.14 43.27 -18.83
C ASP A 865 20.95 42.13 -18.22
N LYS A 866 20.28 41.19 -17.55
CA LYS A 866 20.90 40.06 -16.84
C LYS A 866 20.69 38.72 -17.54
N CYS A 867 19.53 38.54 -18.17
CA CYS A 867 19.14 37.32 -18.87
C CYS A 867 19.30 37.49 -20.37
N GLU A 868 19.85 36.49 -21.04
CA GLU A 868 19.89 36.40 -22.49
C GLU A 868 18.48 36.38 -23.08
N LYS A 869 18.35 37.00 -24.26
CA LYS A 869 17.13 36.85 -25.06
C LYS A 869 17.13 35.45 -25.65
N LEU A 870 16.11 34.66 -25.31
CA LEU A 870 16.04 33.28 -25.74
C LEU A 870 15.47 33.16 -27.16
N GLU A 871 16.01 32.21 -27.92
CA GLU A 871 15.57 31.82 -29.25
C GLU A 871 15.05 30.38 -29.26
N LEU A 872 14.19 30.04 -30.23
CA LEU A 872 13.71 28.68 -30.38
C LEU A 872 14.85 27.78 -30.88
N ASP A 873 15.05 26.64 -30.23
CA ASP A 873 16.04 25.66 -30.67
C ASP A 873 15.53 24.95 -31.94
N LYS A 874 16.17 25.23 -33.07
CA LYS A 874 15.80 24.68 -34.40
C LYS A 874 16.04 23.18 -34.51
N ASN A 875 16.82 22.59 -33.61
CA ASN A 875 17.19 21.17 -33.67
C ASN A 875 16.25 20.28 -32.85
N VAL A 876 15.28 20.86 -32.13
CA VAL A 876 14.40 20.13 -31.21
C VAL A 876 12.95 20.19 -31.65
N LYS A 877 12.26 19.05 -31.54
CA LYS A 877 10.85 18.94 -31.90
C LYS A 877 9.97 19.69 -30.90
N ILE A 878 9.11 20.57 -31.41
CA ILE A 878 8.00 21.16 -30.66
C ILE A 878 6.93 20.08 -30.48
N ALA A 879 6.46 19.89 -29.25
CA ALA A 879 5.28 19.06 -28.98
C ALA A 879 4.08 19.97 -28.72
N LEU A 880 2.98 19.72 -29.44
CA LEU A 880 1.72 20.43 -29.28
C LEU A 880 0.63 19.43 -29.00
N MET A 881 0.03 19.53 -27.83
CA MET A 881 -1.05 18.66 -27.42
C MET A 881 -2.34 19.45 -27.35
N GLU A 882 -3.38 19.01 -28.04
CA GLU A 882 -4.72 19.58 -27.95
C GLU A 882 -5.52 18.88 -26.86
N PHE A 883 -6.22 19.68 -26.08
CA PHE A 883 -7.15 19.21 -25.08
C PHE A 883 -8.48 18.81 -25.75
N MET A 884 -8.80 17.53 -25.73
CA MET A 884 -10.03 16.96 -26.29
C MET A 884 -10.81 16.21 -25.22
N ASP A 885 -11.70 16.89 -24.51
CA ASP A 885 -12.72 16.24 -23.69
C ASP A 885 -14.12 16.75 -24.07
N THR A 886 -14.87 15.88 -24.73
CA THR A 886 -16.22 16.18 -25.23
C THR A 886 -17.24 16.42 -24.12
N ASN A 887 -16.99 15.96 -22.88
CA ASN A 887 -17.91 16.18 -21.76
C ASN A 887 -17.69 17.54 -21.08
N TYR A 888 -16.45 18.02 -21.00
CA TYR A 888 -16.15 19.39 -20.53
C TYR A 888 -16.47 20.44 -21.59
N LEU A 889 -16.10 20.18 -22.85
CA LEU A 889 -16.36 21.09 -23.97
C LEU A 889 -17.85 21.24 -24.30
N LYS A 890 -18.71 20.29 -23.89
CA LYS A 890 -20.18 20.41 -23.98
C LYS A 890 -20.78 21.35 -22.93
N LYS A 891 -20.17 21.48 -21.75
CA LYS A 891 -20.65 22.39 -20.68
C LYS A 891 -20.24 23.84 -20.93
N THR A 892 -19.10 24.07 -21.57
CA THR A 892 -18.70 25.40 -22.04
C THR A 892 -19.40 25.67 -23.37
N ALA A 893 -20.31 26.64 -23.41
CA ALA A 893 -21.19 26.96 -24.54
C ALA A 893 -20.49 27.45 -25.83
N ASN A 894 -19.21 27.15 -26.05
CA ASN A 894 -18.44 27.63 -27.20
C ASN A 894 -17.54 26.50 -27.74
N THR A 895 -18.10 25.65 -28.59
CA THR A 895 -17.44 24.53 -29.28
C THR A 895 -16.34 24.94 -30.27
N SER A 896 -15.99 26.23 -30.32
CA SER A 896 -15.07 26.82 -31.29
C SER A 896 -13.74 27.31 -30.71
N VAL A 897 -13.52 27.17 -29.39
CA VAL A 897 -12.24 27.51 -28.73
C VAL A 897 -11.39 26.24 -28.58
N ARG A 898 -10.19 26.23 -29.15
CA ARG A 898 -9.23 25.11 -29.04
C ARG A 898 -8.24 25.38 -27.91
N HIS A 899 -7.99 24.39 -27.06
CA HIS A 899 -7.07 24.52 -25.94
C HIS A 899 -5.86 23.61 -26.15
N PHE A 900 -4.67 24.13 -25.92
CA PHE A 900 -3.41 23.45 -26.18
C PHE A 900 -2.49 23.49 -24.97
N LYS A 901 -1.65 22.47 -24.84
CA LYS A 901 -0.41 22.49 -24.08
C LYS A 901 0.74 22.42 -25.08
N ILE A 902 1.62 23.40 -25.06
CA ILE A 902 2.83 23.39 -25.89
C ILE A 902 4.04 23.08 -25.04
N VAL A 903 4.98 22.33 -25.61
CA VAL A 903 6.33 22.10 -25.06
C VAL A 903 7.34 22.44 -26.15
N PHE A 904 8.28 23.31 -25.83
CA PHE A 904 9.33 23.76 -26.76
C PHE A 904 10.66 23.93 -26.03
N GLN A 905 11.76 23.84 -26.76
CA GLN A 905 13.10 24.08 -26.24
C GLN A 905 13.64 25.43 -26.72
N ALA A 906 14.27 26.17 -25.81
CA ALA A 906 14.90 27.44 -26.12
C ALA A 906 16.42 27.40 -25.87
N THR A 907 17.14 28.26 -26.60
CA THR A 907 18.60 28.42 -26.57
C THR A 907 18.95 29.91 -26.36
N PRO A 908 20.04 30.27 -25.65
CA PRO A 908 21.01 29.40 -24.97
C PRO A 908 20.46 28.67 -23.73
N GLY A 909 21.18 27.66 -23.25
CA GLY A 909 20.88 26.93 -22.02
C GLY A 909 20.03 25.66 -22.16
N GLY A 910 19.44 25.41 -23.33
CA GLY A 910 18.66 24.19 -23.61
C GLY A 910 17.42 24.07 -22.74
N GLY A 911 16.76 25.18 -22.43
CA GLY A 911 15.60 25.19 -21.54
C GLY A 911 14.37 24.59 -22.18
N LEU A 912 13.80 23.57 -21.56
CA LEU A 912 12.57 22.92 -22.00
C LEU A 912 11.39 23.52 -21.25
N PHE A 913 10.53 24.24 -21.96
CA PHE A 913 9.43 25.02 -21.39
C PHE A 913 8.08 24.46 -21.80
N SER A 914 7.09 24.57 -20.91
CA SER A 914 5.69 24.29 -21.22
C SER A 914 4.78 25.40 -20.75
N ILE A 915 3.75 25.67 -21.56
CA ILE A 915 2.67 26.60 -21.22
C ILE A 915 1.37 26.13 -21.87
N LYS A 916 0.23 26.54 -21.30
CA LYS A 916 -1.08 26.28 -21.86
C LYS A 916 -1.69 27.51 -22.53
N ILE A 917 -2.39 27.25 -23.62
CA ILE A 917 -2.81 28.25 -24.58
C ILE A 917 -4.25 27.96 -24.99
N ARG A 918 -5.08 29.00 -25.13
CA ARG A 918 -6.38 28.91 -25.82
C ARG A 918 -6.33 29.70 -27.12
N LYS A 919 -6.81 29.08 -28.20
CA LYS A 919 -7.02 29.71 -29.50
C LYS A 919 -8.50 30.02 -29.65
N LEU A 920 -8.82 31.30 -29.71
CA LEU A 920 -10.17 31.83 -29.90
C LEU A 920 -10.64 31.65 -31.35
N VAL A 921 -11.96 31.77 -31.54
CA VAL A 921 -12.64 31.62 -32.84
C VAL A 921 -12.11 32.60 -33.89
N ASN A 922 -11.76 33.81 -33.48
CA ASN A 922 -11.18 34.85 -34.33
C ASN A 922 -9.69 34.61 -34.69
N GLY A 923 -9.11 33.48 -34.27
CA GLY A 923 -7.71 33.14 -34.49
C GLY A 923 -6.75 33.71 -33.44
N ASN A 924 -7.23 34.55 -32.50
CA ASN A 924 -6.41 35.08 -31.43
C ASN A 924 -5.93 33.97 -30.50
N VAL A 925 -4.73 34.17 -29.97
CA VAL A 925 -4.07 33.24 -29.06
C VAL A 925 -3.96 33.93 -27.72
N GLU A 926 -4.48 33.29 -26.68
CA GLU A 926 -4.44 33.77 -25.31
C GLU A 926 -3.80 32.70 -24.42
N PHE A 927 -2.97 33.13 -23.47
CA PHE A 927 -2.34 32.21 -22.52
C PHE A 927 -3.32 31.93 -21.38
N THR A 928 -3.50 30.65 -21.06
CA THR A 928 -4.38 30.22 -19.96
C THR A 928 -3.60 29.91 -18.68
N ALA A 929 -2.30 30.21 -18.69
CA ALA A 929 -1.39 30.12 -17.57
C ALA A 929 -0.55 31.39 -17.54
N ASP A 930 -0.36 31.96 -16.36
CA ASP A 930 0.41 33.21 -16.20
C ASP A 930 1.92 32.96 -16.27
N GLN A 931 2.35 31.75 -15.87
CA GLN A 931 3.75 31.34 -15.76
C GLN A 931 4.08 30.15 -16.67
N PHE A 932 5.33 30.05 -17.11
CA PHE A 932 5.85 28.88 -17.80
C PHE A 932 6.35 27.82 -16.81
N GLU A 933 6.10 26.55 -17.11
CA GLU A 933 6.77 25.44 -16.45
C GLU A 933 8.11 25.16 -17.12
N ARG A 934 9.21 25.26 -16.38
CA ARG A 934 10.53 24.75 -16.80
C ARG A 934 10.62 23.26 -16.46
N LEU A 935 10.66 22.39 -17.48
CA LEU A 935 10.57 20.93 -17.34
C LEU A 935 11.92 20.25 -17.06
N ASN A 936 13.03 20.93 -17.33
CA ASN A 936 14.38 20.42 -17.07
C ASN A 936 15.15 21.31 -16.08
N LYS A 937 16.12 20.73 -15.37
CA LYS A 937 16.95 21.45 -14.39
C LYS A 937 17.74 22.57 -15.08
N TYR A 938 17.73 23.76 -14.49
CA TYR A 938 18.46 24.93 -14.97
C TYR A 938 19.71 25.24 -14.14
N GLY A 939 19.76 24.80 -12.88
CA GLY A 939 20.95 24.90 -12.03
C GLY A 939 21.50 26.34 -11.96
N ASP A 940 22.79 26.48 -12.26
CA ASP A 940 23.51 27.75 -12.18
C ASP A 940 23.20 28.71 -13.34
N GLN A 941 22.49 28.25 -14.39
CA GLN A 941 22.16 29.04 -15.57
C GLN A 941 21.39 30.32 -15.25
N SER A 942 20.64 30.36 -14.14
CA SER A 942 19.77 31.48 -13.79
C SER A 942 20.19 32.22 -12.52
N LYS A 943 21.45 32.08 -12.08
CA LYS A 943 21.98 32.68 -10.84
C LYS A 943 21.74 34.20 -10.72
N CYS A 944 21.80 34.94 -11.83
CA CYS A 944 21.57 36.39 -11.90
C CYS A 944 20.11 36.81 -11.65
N ALA A 945 19.17 35.86 -11.66
CA ALA A 945 17.75 36.06 -11.39
C ALA A 945 17.28 35.34 -10.13
N GLN A 946 18.18 35.05 -9.19
CA GLN A 946 17.83 34.34 -7.95
C GLN A 946 16.70 34.99 -7.15
N GLN A 947 16.68 36.33 -7.15
CA GLN A 947 15.73 37.17 -6.42
C GLN A 947 14.32 37.22 -6.99
N ASP A 948 14.07 36.62 -8.16
CA ASP A 948 12.74 36.60 -8.79
C ASP A 948 12.33 35.17 -9.10
N ALA A 949 11.39 34.65 -8.31
CA ALA A 949 10.91 33.28 -8.39
C ALA A 949 10.38 32.88 -9.78
N ILE A 950 9.84 33.86 -10.51
CA ILE A 950 9.13 33.67 -11.77
C ILE A 950 10.11 33.74 -12.94
N VAL A 951 11.08 34.66 -12.89
CA VAL A 951 12.13 34.80 -13.92
C VAL A 951 13.21 33.75 -13.77
N LYS A 952 13.55 33.34 -12.55
CA LYS A 952 14.59 32.34 -12.26
C LYS A 952 14.48 31.06 -13.10
N PRO A 953 13.32 30.40 -13.30
CA PRO A 953 13.23 29.23 -14.17
C PRO A 953 13.37 29.54 -15.68
N LEU A 954 13.16 30.81 -16.08
CA LEU A 954 13.18 31.26 -17.48
C LEU A 954 14.56 31.75 -17.90
N CYS A 955 15.30 32.36 -16.99
CA CYS A 955 16.53 33.08 -17.26
C CYS A 955 17.70 32.17 -17.63
N PHE A 956 18.46 32.59 -18.65
CA PHE A 956 19.84 32.17 -18.87
C PHE A 956 20.74 33.39 -18.72
N CYS A 957 21.69 33.39 -17.79
CA CYS A 957 22.47 34.58 -17.46
C CYS A 957 23.47 34.94 -18.54
N LYS A 958 23.53 36.23 -18.91
CA LYS A 958 24.51 36.77 -19.87
C LYS A 958 25.97 36.63 -19.43
N SER A 959 26.19 36.36 -18.14
CA SER A 959 27.53 36.23 -17.55
C SER A 959 28.16 34.85 -17.72
N LEU A 960 27.50 33.90 -18.41
CA LEU A 960 27.89 32.49 -18.51
C LEU A 960 28.53 32.13 -19.85
#